data_AF-A0A7S3NGS6-F1
#
_entry.id   AF-A0A7S3NGS6-F1
#
_cell.length_a   1.000
_cell.length_b   1.000
_cell.length_c   1.000
_cell.angle_alpha   90.00
_cell.angle_beta   90.00
_cell.angle_gamma   90.00
#
_symmetry.space_group_name_H-M   'P 1'
#
loop_
_entity.id
_entity.type
_entity.pdbx_description
1 polymer ?
#
loop_
_entity_poly.entity_id
_entity_poly.type
_entity_poly.pdbx_seq_one_letter_code
_entity_poly.pdbx_strand_id
1 'polypeptide(L)'
;KMLLKILITASIFALGRSQPQRLFDEGLDLHAKGEPRLALAKFEQAETIAKTNEEKIQALQNIAAMYHILGQNAKAIEIISKAQDLCAKKCSELANLQNTRGVVAQALNDDQTAQIAFISTLQLNPQHGHAALNLARLIANADPIEAARLFRIALAQLFISNSERVQVLNELALVLDAQGKPNEAVPVLEEATQLDPTSIQAIGNLAIYRRDAGDIQGAVLAANKGLELASDSIPMLHNVALIFQKAGDESKAIQLWNRAINISTEFHQPFASLAHIEGHRGNIPQAKRLYTEALRVARRNKHPDTDALRLQLATSGVPHIYESTQHARQVYDDYLSALQQILSEPTIQIDDPIHSTGSGALGYYLEYIGAPDLPPRQALAQIYWRASTSSLAYIAPFISYNVVESTTNKKIRVGFLSAFVFTHSVGLLTRRVIERLDRDSFSVVLIEILADLTDDLTNELRGAVDEHIVIPATSGLRFAQERIAQYHLDVLVFCEIGMNTLTYFLAFARLARRSMLFWGHAVTSGISQLNAPEDIRELAGGIDYFVSSHLYEPLENAQNDYSEQLWLMQGLTTCFPKPRAPDYSLQKLDLFNIAHERLYLVPQTLYKIHPDFDTLIAAILSSDPAGIVVLPTAQLGDWTQSLDRRWQRTLRPELKQRVVFVRRLSFAEFIRLAQLADVVLDPFPVGGGRSSLEILSVGTPIIVLEERTSVLRLTSGFYKRMDSPCQECITHSFEQFIQSAIGLATNRTRLDIVRNTILERNHLLYEDLSVVTEWEHMLKTIVKQPRPHQLKDQKNTSILGYVRRGFWGYELTHSKHAIPKEPDRDEFRYSVKLFHPDPRTGIDSTYFVGIPRDATNATLTAQAFCEYIDAEPVKCRWITTVLQNGAHRSHAHVVVHLSDSIDLRFGDDLHQMAVYYNVDALALEEAVRTAGYDPESTQWLQARAERDLLIAAPPFSPKKRNKSLHCELTIGLTTCKRLRHFQVTMRALSRVLDPVNASSPLAHPLVCRVYVVDDTSSEFDKLQMAREWPDLDFVHKSPKFRGHAQSMNLLMRLVESRYFLYLEDDWLTLNHVTANHLLDEPLAVLKYAESIGEPLLQVLLNDQSSRGCAYAIPNECPALGSAGWPRQVNDTGPRYSLHEFGILHPNHAFTYWPGFTLNPALWDLYALVQDFSDVGFLPIFDTEDRRFEQAFSLKVYDAGLMVAYLPRVSLAHIGVDESAYGLNNFTRPWDELPSSNKNNYDKRHRPRDEL
;
A
#
# COMPACT_ATOMS: atom_id res chain seq x y z
N LYS A 1 -13.65 -79.37 -7.19
CA LYS A 1 -13.39 -79.38 -5.72
C LYS A 1 -13.01 -78.00 -5.17
N MET A 2 -12.04 -77.28 -5.75
CA MET A 2 -11.68 -75.92 -5.32
C MET A 2 -12.78 -74.88 -5.62
N LEU A 3 -13.40 -74.94 -6.79
CA LEU A 3 -14.60 -74.14 -7.14
C LEU A 3 -15.80 -74.45 -6.23
N LEU A 4 -15.98 -75.72 -5.86
CA LEU A 4 -17.01 -76.13 -4.90
C LEU A 4 -16.68 -75.62 -3.49
N LYS A 5 -15.41 -75.60 -3.08
CA LYS A 5 -14.96 -74.96 -1.83
C LYS A 5 -15.17 -73.45 -1.87
N ILE A 6 -14.88 -72.76 -2.97
CA ILE A 6 -15.12 -71.32 -3.12
C ILE A 6 -16.63 -71.02 -3.10
N LEU A 7 -17.45 -71.80 -3.82
CA LEU A 7 -18.91 -71.66 -3.79
C LEU A 7 -19.50 -72.00 -2.42
N ILE A 8 -19.00 -73.02 -1.73
CA ILE A 8 -19.44 -73.36 -0.37
C ILE A 8 -18.96 -72.32 0.64
N THR A 9 -17.75 -71.76 0.48
CA THR A 9 -17.22 -70.74 1.40
C THR A 9 -17.89 -69.40 1.15
N ALA A 10 -18.18 -69.04 -0.11
CA ALA A 10 -19.00 -67.88 -0.49
C ALA A 10 -20.46 -68.06 -0.07
N SER A 11 -21.02 -69.28 -0.15
CA SER A 11 -22.38 -69.58 0.32
C SER A 11 -22.45 -69.58 1.85
N ILE A 12 -21.42 -70.05 2.56
CA ILE A 12 -21.31 -70.00 4.03
C ILE A 12 -21.08 -68.54 4.49
N PHE A 13 -20.28 -67.75 3.77
CA PHE A 13 -20.16 -66.31 4.02
C PHE A 13 -21.47 -65.57 3.74
N ALA A 14 -22.18 -65.92 2.66
CA ALA A 14 -23.48 -65.34 2.34
C ALA A 14 -24.54 -65.75 3.38
N LEU A 15 -24.54 -67.01 3.84
CA LEU A 15 -25.45 -67.54 4.87
C LEU A 15 -25.16 -66.99 6.28
N GLY A 16 -23.95 -66.46 6.52
CA GLY A 16 -23.58 -65.77 7.75
C GLY A 16 -23.71 -64.24 7.72
N ARG A 17 -23.97 -63.63 6.55
CA ARG A 17 -24.19 -62.17 6.44
C ARG A 17 -25.58 -61.81 6.94
N SER A 18 -25.65 -60.76 7.78
CA SER A 18 -26.92 -60.17 8.19
C SER A 18 -27.68 -59.72 6.93
N GLN A 19 -29.02 -59.81 6.98
CA GLN A 19 -29.88 -59.37 5.88
C GLN A 19 -29.61 -57.91 5.44
N PRO A 20 -29.28 -56.95 6.33
CA PRO A 20 -28.83 -55.60 5.96
C PRO A 20 -27.58 -55.57 5.07
N GLN A 21 -26.57 -56.40 5.36
CA GLN A 21 -25.31 -56.40 4.60
C GLN A 21 -25.49 -56.85 3.14
N ARG A 22 -26.44 -57.77 2.88
CA ARG A 22 -26.74 -58.18 1.48
C ARG A 22 -27.38 -57.05 0.68
N LEU A 23 -28.31 -56.30 1.29
CA LEU A 23 -28.93 -55.14 0.65
C LEU A 23 -27.92 -54.02 0.41
N PHE A 24 -26.94 -53.87 1.31
CA PHE A 24 -25.81 -52.96 1.12
C PHE A 24 -24.96 -53.34 -0.10
N ASP A 25 -24.56 -54.60 -0.22
CA ASP A 25 -23.76 -55.09 -1.34
C ASP A 25 -24.54 -54.95 -2.68
N GLU A 26 -25.84 -55.23 -2.68
CA GLU A 26 -26.73 -54.99 -3.83
C GLU A 26 -26.82 -53.50 -4.21
N GLY A 27 -26.94 -52.62 -3.21
CA GLY A 27 -26.97 -51.18 -3.43
C GLY A 27 -25.67 -50.64 -4.02
N LEU A 28 -24.51 -51.12 -3.57
CA LEU A 28 -23.21 -50.75 -4.13
C LEU A 28 -23.03 -51.22 -5.58
N ASP A 29 -23.47 -52.44 -5.90
CA ASP A 29 -23.43 -52.96 -7.28
C ASP A 29 -24.34 -52.15 -8.23
N LEU A 30 -25.55 -51.80 -7.78
CA LEU A 30 -26.45 -50.93 -8.53
C LEU A 30 -25.88 -49.51 -8.71
N HIS A 31 -25.22 -48.97 -7.68
CA HIS A 31 -24.54 -47.69 -7.80
C HIS A 31 -23.39 -47.75 -8.82
N ALA A 32 -22.56 -48.79 -8.77
CA ALA A 32 -21.47 -49.00 -9.73
C ALA A 32 -21.97 -49.16 -11.17
N LYS A 33 -23.19 -49.67 -11.35
CA LYS A 33 -23.88 -49.75 -12.66
C LYS A 33 -24.55 -48.45 -13.10
N GLY A 34 -24.49 -47.38 -12.29
CA GLY A 34 -25.07 -46.09 -12.62
C GLY A 34 -26.57 -46.00 -12.38
N GLU A 35 -27.12 -46.82 -11.47
CA GLU A 35 -28.56 -46.85 -11.14
C GLU A 35 -28.85 -46.27 -9.74
N PRO A 36 -28.60 -44.97 -9.48
CA PRO A 36 -28.61 -44.39 -8.13
C PRO A 36 -29.98 -44.43 -7.43
N ARG A 37 -31.09 -44.42 -8.18
CA ARG A 37 -32.44 -44.54 -7.61
C ARG A 37 -32.73 -45.95 -7.08
N LEU A 38 -32.25 -46.98 -7.78
CA LEU A 38 -32.40 -48.37 -7.36
C LEU A 38 -31.44 -48.69 -6.22
N ALA A 39 -30.20 -48.15 -6.28
CA ALA A 39 -29.26 -48.20 -5.17
C ALA A 39 -29.82 -47.54 -3.90
N LEU A 40 -30.40 -46.34 -4.01
CA LEU A 40 -31.07 -45.64 -2.91
C LEU A 40 -32.16 -46.50 -2.26
N ALA A 41 -33.05 -47.10 -3.06
CA ALA A 41 -34.11 -47.96 -2.55
C ALA A 41 -33.56 -49.17 -1.78
N LYS A 42 -32.42 -49.74 -2.20
CA LYS A 42 -31.74 -50.83 -1.48
C LYS A 42 -31.12 -50.37 -0.17
N PHE A 43 -30.50 -49.19 -0.14
CA PHE A 43 -29.96 -48.63 1.11
C PHE A 43 -31.06 -48.24 2.10
N GLU A 44 -32.20 -47.72 1.64
CA GLU A 44 -33.37 -47.42 2.50
C GLU A 44 -33.97 -48.71 3.10
N GLN A 45 -34.05 -49.78 2.30
CA GLN A 45 -34.44 -51.10 2.82
C GLN A 45 -33.45 -51.59 3.87
N ALA A 46 -32.14 -51.45 3.62
CA ALA A 46 -31.09 -51.84 4.56
C ALA A 46 -31.18 -51.06 5.89
N GLU A 47 -31.45 -49.75 5.84
CA GLU A 47 -31.64 -48.90 7.03
C GLU A 47 -32.84 -49.35 7.88
N THR A 48 -33.93 -49.75 7.23
CA THR A 48 -35.17 -50.18 7.90
C THR A 48 -34.99 -51.48 8.67
N ILE A 49 -34.19 -52.41 8.15
CA ILE A 49 -33.97 -53.73 8.76
C ILE A 49 -32.67 -53.85 9.58
N ALA A 50 -31.87 -52.78 9.64
CA ALA A 50 -30.65 -52.71 10.42
C ALA A 50 -30.94 -52.96 11.92
N LYS A 51 -30.15 -53.83 12.55
CA LYS A 51 -30.35 -54.21 13.96
C LYS A 51 -29.35 -53.54 14.90
N THR A 52 -28.29 -52.98 14.34
CA THR A 52 -27.23 -52.27 15.06
C THR A 52 -27.12 -50.83 14.58
N ASN A 53 -26.62 -49.94 15.43
CA ASN A 53 -26.37 -48.55 15.04
C ASN A 53 -25.32 -48.48 13.92
N GLU A 54 -24.31 -49.35 13.91
CA GLU A 54 -23.28 -49.42 12.87
C GLU A 54 -23.88 -49.71 11.48
N GLU A 55 -24.71 -50.75 11.36
CA GLU A 55 -25.42 -51.09 10.11
C GLU A 55 -26.32 -49.94 9.65
N LYS A 56 -26.96 -49.24 10.60
CA LYS A 56 -27.85 -48.12 10.33
C LYS A 56 -27.09 -46.88 9.84
N ILE A 57 -25.97 -46.55 10.47
CA ILE A 57 -25.09 -45.44 10.06
C ILE A 57 -24.52 -45.72 8.67
N GLN A 58 -24.07 -46.94 8.41
CA GLN A 58 -23.56 -47.35 7.11
C GLN A 58 -24.62 -47.22 6.00
N ALA A 59 -25.87 -47.61 6.26
CA ALA A 59 -26.97 -47.42 5.32
C ALA A 59 -27.28 -45.93 5.09
N LEU A 60 -27.41 -45.13 6.16
CA LEU A 60 -27.69 -43.69 6.08
C LEU A 60 -26.58 -42.93 5.32
N GLN A 61 -25.31 -43.29 5.51
CA GLN A 61 -24.19 -42.70 4.78
C GLN A 61 -24.36 -42.85 3.26
N ASN A 62 -24.77 -44.04 2.79
CA ASN A 62 -24.95 -44.32 1.37
C ASN A 62 -26.25 -43.71 0.82
N ILE A 63 -27.30 -43.64 1.64
CA ILE A 63 -28.51 -42.87 1.32
C ILE A 63 -28.15 -41.39 1.08
N ALA A 64 -27.36 -40.77 1.96
CA ALA A 64 -26.92 -39.39 1.80
C ALA A 64 -26.10 -39.19 0.51
N ALA A 65 -25.17 -40.11 0.22
CA ALA A 65 -24.40 -40.09 -1.01
C ALA A 65 -25.29 -40.21 -2.27
N MET A 66 -26.31 -41.08 -2.26
CA MET A 66 -27.25 -41.21 -3.37
C MET A 66 -28.12 -39.96 -3.53
N TYR A 67 -28.60 -39.35 -2.44
CA TYR A 67 -29.34 -38.10 -2.52
C TYR A 67 -28.48 -36.97 -3.11
N HIS A 68 -27.21 -36.90 -2.76
CA HIS A 68 -26.26 -35.97 -3.39
C HIS A 68 -26.10 -36.21 -4.90
N ILE A 69 -25.86 -37.46 -5.32
CA ILE A 69 -25.74 -37.82 -6.75
C ILE A 69 -27.02 -37.48 -7.53
N LEU A 70 -28.18 -37.60 -6.88
CA LEU A 70 -29.49 -37.24 -7.44
C LEU A 70 -29.79 -35.72 -7.39
N GLY A 71 -28.85 -34.88 -6.94
CA GLY A 71 -28.99 -33.43 -6.82
C GLY A 71 -29.87 -32.96 -5.65
N GLN A 72 -30.26 -33.85 -4.74
CA GLN A 72 -31.12 -33.56 -3.59
C GLN A 72 -30.28 -33.28 -2.33
N ASN A 73 -29.43 -32.26 -2.40
CA ASN A 73 -28.46 -31.93 -1.34
C ASN A 73 -29.11 -31.62 0.03
N ALA A 74 -30.29 -31.00 0.04
CA ALA A 74 -31.03 -30.72 1.28
C ALA A 74 -31.43 -32.02 2.03
N LYS A 75 -31.87 -33.05 1.29
CA LYS A 75 -32.17 -34.36 1.86
C LYS A 75 -30.90 -35.09 2.29
N ALA A 76 -29.81 -34.95 1.54
CA ALA A 76 -28.53 -35.51 1.94
C ALA A 76 -28.08 -34.97 3.32
N ILE A 77 -28.25 -33.67 3.58
CA ILE A 77 -27.96 -33.05 4.89
C ILE A 77 -28.85 -33.63 5.99
N GLU A 78 -30.16 -33.75 5.77
CA GLU A 78 -31.09 -34.33 6.75
C GLU A 78 -30.67 -35.75 7.15
N ILE A 79 -30.31 -36.56 6.15
CA ILE A 79 -29.85 -37.93 6.36
C ILE A 79 -28.49 -37.97 7.08
N ILE A 80 -27.59 -37.03 6.78
CA ILE A 80 -26.30 -36.91 7.48
C ILE A 80 -26.51 -36.59 8.96
N SER A 81 -27.40 -35.64 9.30
CA SER A 81 -27.73 -35.29 10.68
C SER A 81 -28.32 -36.50 11.42
N LYS A 82 -29.25 -37.21 10.78
CA LYS A 82 -29.84 -38.45 11.32
C LYS A 82 -28.78 -39.53 11.59
N ALA A 83 -27.75 -39.64 10.75
CA ALA A 83 -26.66 -40.58 10.96
C ALA A 83 -25.71 -40.13 12.08
N GLN A 84 -25.49 -38.82 12.24
CA GLN A 84 -24.64 -38.25 13.30
C GLN A 84 -25.24 -38.45 14.69
N ASP A 85 -26.56 -38.29 14.84
CA ASP A 85 -27.26 -38.51 16.12
C ASP A 85 -27.13 -39.95 16.65
N LEU A 86 -26.87 -40.90 15.76
CA LEU A 86 -26.69 -42.31 16.08
C LEU A 86 -25.23 -42.67 16.45
N CYS A 87 -24.27 -41.77 16.22
CA CYS A 87 -22.85 -42.03 16.45
C CYS A 87 -22.43 -41.72 17.89
N ALA A 88 -22.09 -42.73 18.68
CA ALA A 88 -21.29 -42.56 19.89
C ALA A 88 -19.79 -42.44 19.54
N LYS A 89 -19.01 -41.74 20.38
CA LYS A 89 -17.72 -41.06 20.14
C LYS A 89 -16.51 -41.80 19.47
N LYS A 90 -16.63 -42.95 18.80
CA LYS A 90 -15.54 -43.58 18.01
C LYS A 90 -16.09 -44.67 17.07
N CYS A 91 -16.36 -44.34 15.80
CA CYS A 91 -16.74 -45.30 14.74
C CYS A 91 -16.01 -44.91 13.44
N SER A 92 -15.46 -45.87 12.69
CA SER A 92 -14.83 -45.64 11.37
C SER A 92 -15.80 -45.04 10.36
N GLU A 93 -17.08 -45.34 10.53
CA GLU A 93 -18.22 -44.92 9.73
C GLU A 93 -18.48 -43.42 9.88
N LEU A 94 -18.08 -42.82 11.01
CA LEU A 94 -18.16 -41.39 11.24
C LEU A 94 -17.20 -40.62 10.32
N ALA A 95 -16.03 -41.17 10.00
CA ALA A 95 -15.08 -40.53 9.09
C ALA A 95 -15.68 -40.41 7.67
N ASN A 96 -16.23 -41.50 7.14
CA ASN A 96 -16.85 -41.50 5.81
C ASN A 96 -18.09 -40.58 5.77
N LEU A 97 -18.86 -40.52 6.85
CA LEU A 97 -20.00 -39.63 6.98
C LEU A 97 -19.59 -38.15 6.96
N GLN A 98 -18.51 -37.78 7.67
CA GLN A 98 -17.95 -36.42 7.60
C GLN A 98 -17.38 -36.13 6.20
N ASN A 99 -16.78 -37.10 5.50
CA ASN A 99 -16.36 -36.91 4.12
C ASN A 99 -17.55 -36.60 3.19
N THR A 100 -18.63 -37.38 3.29
CA THR A 100 -19.86 -37.12 2.50
C THR A 100 -20.43 -35.74 2.83
N ARG A 101 -20.44 -35.33 4.10
CA ARG A 101 -20.82 -33.96 4.50
C ARG A 101 -19.95 -32.92 3.83
N GLY A 102 -18.64 -33.13 3.77
CA GLY A 102 -17.71 -32.23 3.10
C GLY A 102 -18.01 -32.08 1.61
N VAL A 103 -18.22 -33.20 0.91
CA VAL A 103 -18.58 -33.19 -0.52
C VAL A 103 -19.92 -32.48 -0.77
N VAL A 104 -20.94 -32.73 0.06
CA VAL A 104 -22.24 -32.05 -0.05
C VAL A 104 -22.11 -30.56 0.23
N ALA A 105 -21.30 -30.15 1.20
CA ALA A 105 -21.02 -28.75 1.48
C ALA A 105 -20.33 -28.04 0.30
N GLN A 106 -19.34 -28.69 -0.34
CA GLN A 106 -18.72 -28.15 -1.57
C GLN A 106 -19.74 -27.99 -2.69
N ALA A 107 -20.64 -28.94 -2.88
CA ALA A 107 -21.70 -28.85 -3.88
C ALA A 107 -22.71 -27.72 -3.61
N LEU A 108 -22.73 -27.18 -2.38
CA LEU A 108 -23.52 -26.02 -1.97
C LEU A 108 -22.69 -24.72 -1.92
N ASN A 109 -21.43 -24.75 -2.34
CA ASN A 109 -20.46 -23.65 -2.24
C ASN A 109 -20.19 -23.19 -0.78
N ASP A 110 -20.29 -24.10 0.18
CA ASP A 110 -19.91 -23.89 1.59
C ASP A 110 -18.53 -24.51 1.86
N ASP A 111 -17.49 -23.82 1.40
CA ASP A 111 -16.11 -24.28 1.50
C ASP A 111 -15.60 -24.35 2.96
N GLN A 112 -16.14 -23.51 3.86
CA GLN A 112 -15.77 -23.54 5.27
C GLN A 112 -16.25 -24.83 5.93
N THR A 113 -17.54 -25.18 5.76
CA THR A 113 -18.07 -26.44 6.28
C THR A 113 -17.39 -27.64 5.61
N ALA A 114 -17.09 -27.55 4.31
CA ALA A 114 -16.38 -28.60 3.59
C ALA A 114 -15.00 -28.86 4.19
N GLN A 115 -14.21 -27.81 4.41
CA GLN A 115 -12.87 -27.90 4.99
C GLN A 115 -12.91 -28.53 6.38
N ILE A 116 -13.79 -28.03 7.26
CA ILE A 116 -13.95 -28.56 8.62
C ILE A 116 -14.31 -30.05 8.59
N ALA A 117 -15.19 -30.45 7.68
CA ALA A 117 -15.64 -31.83 7.55
C ALA A 117 -14.51 -32.76 7.03
N PHE A 118 -13.69 -32.32 6.07
CA PHE A 118 -12.53 -33.10 5.62
C PHE A 118 -11.42 -33.19 6.67
N ILE A 119 -11.14 -32.10 7.40
CA ILE A 119 -10.19 -32.11 8.53
C ILE A 119 -10.66 -33.10 9.61
N SER A 120 -11.95 -33.03 9.98
CA SER A 120 -12.56 -33.97 10.92
C SER A 120 -12.45 -35.42 10.43
N THR A 121 -12.66 -35.66 9.12
CA THR A 121 -12.45 -36.98 8.51
C THR A 121 -11.03 -37.48 8.70
N LEU A 122 -10.03 -36.65 8.44
CA LEU A 122 -8.62 -37.03 8.54
C LEU A 122 -8.12 -37.15 9.98
N GLN A 123 -8.75 -36.46 10.94
CA GLN A 123 -8.52 -36.69 12.38
C GLN A 123 -9.02 -38.07 12.82
N LEU A 124 -10.16 -38.51 12.26
CA LEU A 124 -10.75 -39.82 12.55
C LEU A 124 -10.03 -40.95 11.78
N ASN A 125 -9.62 -40.70 10.54
CA ASN A 125 -8.87 -41.62 9.69
C ASN A 125 -7.80 -40.87 8.85
N PRO A 126 -6.54 -40.81 9.31
CA PRO A 126 -5.47 -40.10 8.62
C PRO A 126 -5.10 -40.63 7.23
N GLN A 127 -5.51 -41.85 6.87
CA GLN A 127 -5.24 -42.48 5.57
C GLN A 127 -6.46 -42.44 4.64
N HIS A 128 -7.48 -41.65 4.95
CA HIS A 128 -8.69 -41.57 4.13
C HIS A 128 -8.42 -40.84 2.79
N GLY A 129 -8.15 -41.61 1.73
CA GLY A 129 -7.70 -41.10 0.42
C GLY A 129 -8.61 -40.05 -0.23
N HIS A 130 -9.94 -40.20 -0.21
CA HIS A 130 -10.85 -39.24 -0.84
C HIS A 130 -10.90 -37.89 -0.11
N ALA A 131 -11.04 -37.90 1.22
CA ALA A 131 -10.95 -36.70 2.04
C ALA A 131 -9.59 -36.00 1.90
N ALA A 132 -8.48 -36.76 1.83
CA ALA A 132 -7.16 -36.20 1.56
C ALA A 132 -7.13 -35.50 0.20
N LEU A 133 -7.65 -36.13 -0.86
CA LEU A 133 -7.70 -35.54 -2.20
C LEU A 133 -8.56 -34.27 -2.24
N ASN A 134 -9.76 -34.32 -1.66
CA ASN A 134 -10.69 -33.19 -1.65
C ASN A 134 -10.16 -32.02 -0.82
N LEU A 135 -9.57 -32.30 0.35
CA LEU A 135 -8.93 -31.27 1.16
C LEU A 135 -7.70 -30.70 0.46
N ALA A 136 -6.86 -31.53 -0.15
CA ALA A 136 -5.68 -31.07 -0.91
C ALA A 136 -6.06 -30.06 -1.99
N ARG A 137 -7.11 -30.34 -2.75
CA ARG A 137 -7.65 -29.44 -3.78
C ARG A 137 -8.18 -28.14 -3.19
N LEU A 138 -8.88 -28.21 -2.07
CA LEU A 138 -9.46 -27.04 -1.40
C LEU A 138 -8.38 -26.11 -0.82
N ILE A 139 -7.29 -26.67 -0.31
CA ILE A 139 -6.21 -25.91 0.33
C ILE A 139 -5.00 -25.66 -0.58
N ALA A 140 -4.99 -26.14 -1.83
CA ALA A 140 -3.81 -26.13 -2.71
C ALA A 140 -3.11 -24.77 -2.80
N ASN A 141 -3.88 -23.68 -2.84
CA ASN A 141 -3.35 -22.32 -2.89
C ASN A 141 -3.06 -21.73 -1.49
N ALA A 142 -3.80 -22.15 -0.47
CA ALA A 142 -3.71 -21.60 0.88
C ALA A 142 -2.57 -22.23 1.70
N ASP A 143 -2.36 -23.54 1.54
CA ASP A 143 -1.32 -24.33 2.18
C ASP A 143 -0.78 -25.38 1.20
N PRO A 144 0.12 -24.97 0.28
CA PRO A 144 0.67 -25.89 -0.71
C PRO A 144 1.49 -27.02 -0.06
N ILE A 145 2.07 -26.80 1.13
CA ILE A 145 2.87 -27.81 1.84
C ILE A 145 1.98 -28.98 2.26
N GLU A 146 0.90 -28.67 2.96
CA GLU A 146 -0.06 -29.69 3.41
C GLU A 146 -0.80 -30.31 2.22
N ALA A 147 -1.16 -29.51 1.21
CA ALA A 147 -1.78 -30.03 -0.02
C ALA A 147 -0.92 -31.10 -0.70
N ALA A 148 0.38 -30.89 -0.87
CA ALA A 148 1.25 -31.90 -1.49
C ALA A 148 1.34 -33.18 -0.65
N ARG A 149 1.36 -33.05 0.69
CA ARG A 149 1.33 -34.21 1.60
C ARG A 149 0.03 -35.01 1.42
N LEU A 150 -1.09 -34.32 1.33
CA LEU A 150 -2.41 -34.92 1.15
C LEU A 150 -2.59 -35.53 -0.25
N PHE A 151 -2.10 -34.90 -1.32
CA PHE A 151 -2.05 -35.50 -2.66
C PHE A 151 -1.25 -36.80 -2.69
N ARG A 152 -0.09 -36.85 -2.01
CA ARG A 152 0.71 -38.08 -1.87
C ARG A 152 -0.05 -39.17 -1.11
N ILE A 153 -0.80 -38.83 -0.07
CA ILE A 153 -1.69 -39.78 0.63
C ILE A 153 -2.77 -40.29 -0.32
N ALA A 154 -3.43 -39.40 -1.07
CA ALA A 154 -4.45 -39.79 -2.03
C ALA A 154 -3.91 -40.77 -3.09
N LEU A 155 -2.75 -40.48 -3.69
CA LEU A 155 -2.09 -41.35 -4.68
C LEU A 155 -1.68 -42.73 -4.14
N ALA A 156 -1.40 -42.82 -2.83
CA ALA A 156 -1.03 -44.06 -2.16
C ALA A 156 -2.24 -44.91 -1.73
N GLN A 157 -3.38 -44.27 -1.42
CA GLN A 157 -4.54 -44.94 -0.82
C GLN A 157 -5.70 -45.17 -1.80
N LEU A 158 -5.78 -44.40 -2.88
CA LEU A 158 -6.86 -44.51 -3.86
C LEU A 158 -6.52 -45.48 -4.99
N PHE A 159 -7.48 -46.35 -5.33
CA PHE A 159 -7.47 -47.15 -6.56
C PHE A 159 -8.23 -46.40 -7.65
N ILE A 160 -7.51 -45.55 -8.39
CA ILE A 160 -8.06 -44.68 -9.44
C ILE A 160 -7.57 -45.11 -10.82
N SER A 161 -8.30 -44.70 -11.87
CA SER A 161 -7.90 -44.97 -13.24
C SER A 161 -6.57 -44.28 -13.60
N ASN A 162 -5.86 -44.75 -14.62
CA ASN A 162 -4.62 -44.08 -15.07
C ASN A 162 -4.86 -42.62 -15.45
N SER A 163 -5.99 -42.31 -16.10
CA SER A 163 -6.35 -40.92 -16.47
C SER A 163 -6.51 -40.03 -15.24
N GLU A 164 -7.22 -40.51 -14.22
CA GLU A 164 -7.40 -39.77 -12.96
C GLU A 164 -6.08 -39.65 -12.19
N ARG A 165 -5.25 -40.70 -12.22
CA ARG A 165 -3.92 -40.66 -11.61
C ARG A 165 -3.02 -39.62 -12.26
N VAL A 166 -3.02 -39.52 -13.58
CA VAL A 166 -2.29 -38.49 -14.34
C VAL A 166 -2.75 -37.09 -13.93
N GLN A 167 -4.05 -36.88 -13.74
CA GLN A 167 -4.59 -35.61 -13.26
C GLN A 167 -4.07 -35.26 -11.85
N VAL A 168 -4.13 -36.20 -10.91
CA VAL A 168 -3.66 -35.98 -9.53
C VAL A 168 -2.15 -35.75 -9.47
N LEU A 169 -1.36 -36.46 -10.27
CA LEU A 169 0.09 -36.22 -10.40
C LEU A 169 0.38 -34.82 -10.96
N ASN A 170 -0.41 -34.37 -11.94
CA ASN A 170 -0.27 -33.02 -12.49
C ASN A 170 -0.64 -31.93 -11.45
N GLU A 171 -1.73 -32.11 -10.69
CA GLU A 171 -2.11 -31.23 -9.57
C GLU A 171 -1.01 -31.20 -8.48
N LEU A 172 -0.42 -32.35 -8.12
CA LEU A 172 0.71 -32.41 -7.20
C LEU A 172 1.92 -31.64 -7.73
N ALA A 173 2.23 -31.75 -9.02
CA ALA A 173 3.36 -31.03 -9.63
C ALA A 173 3.17 -29.51 -9.55
N LEU A 174 1.96 -29.00 -9.81
CA LEU A 174 1.62 -27.58 -9.64
C LEU A 174 1.82 -27.10 -8.19
N VAL A 175 1.42 -27.91 -7.22
CA VAL A 175 1.60 -27.59 -5.81
C VAL A 175 3.08 -27.64 -5.38
N LEU A 176 3.87 -28.58 -5.92
CA LEU A 176 5.32 -28.62 -5.65
C LEU A 176 6.04 -27.40 -6.21
N ASP A 177 5.62 -26.92 -7.37
CA ASP A 177 6.12 -25.66 -7.93
C ASP A 177 5.74 -24.45 -7.06
N ALA A 178 4.51 -24.38 -6.56
CA ALA A 178 4.09 -23.36 -5.59
C ALA A 178 4.91 -23.39 -4.27
N GLN A 179 5.50 -24.53 -3.91
CA GLN A 179 6.47 -24.64 -2.80
C GLN A 179 7.88 -24.19 -3.16
N GLY A 180 8.14 -23.76 -4.40
CA GLY A 180 9.47 -23.47 -4.91
C GLY A 180 10.32 -24.71 -5.15
N LYS A 181 9.69 -25.87 -5.43
CA LYS A 181 10.36 -27.16 -5.64
C LYS A 181 10.15 -27.72 -7.05
N PRO A 182 10.51 -26.98 -8.13
CA PRO A 182 10.35 -27.46 -9.50
C PRO A 182 11.13 -28.76 -9.76
N ASN A 183 12.27 -28.96 -9.09
CA ASN A 183 13.06 -30.19 -9.18
C ASN A 183 12.32 -31.43 -8.64
N GLU A 184 11.44 -31.28 -7.64
CA GLU A 184 10.58 -32.38 -7.17
C GLU A 184 9.37 -32.60 -8.11
N ALA A 185 8.95 -31.57 -8.85
CA ALA A 185 7.81 -31.66 -9.77
C ALA A 185 8.14 -32.42 -11.07
N VAL A 186 9.38 -32.31 -11.56
CA VAL A 186 9.85 -33.02 -12.78
C VAL A 186 9.61 -34.54 -12.71
N PRO A 187 10.09 -35.30 -11.70
CA PRO A 187 9.89 -36.75 -11.66
C PRO A 187 8.39 -37.14 -11.51
N VAL A 188 7.58 -36.32 -10.85
CA VAL A 188 6.12 -36.52 -10.74
C VAL A 188 5.44 -36.42 -12.11
N LEU A 189 5.86 -35.46 -12.94
CA LEU A 189 5.35 -35.31 -14.30
C LEU A 189 5.95 -36.32 -15.29
N GLU A 190 7.16 -36.78 -15.06
CA GLU A 190 7.72 -37.92 -15.81
C GLU A 190 6.88 -39.18 -15.58
N GLU A 191 6.47 -39.46 -14.34
CA GLU A 191 5.52 -40.55 -14.05
C GLU A 191 4.18 -40.33 -14.77
N ALA A 192 3.63 -39.11 -14.71
CA ALA A 192 2.37 -38.78 -15.38
C ALA A 192 2.44 -38.99 -16.90
N THR A 193 3.53 -38.55 -17.53
CA THR A 193 3.74 -38.70 -18.99
C THR A 193 4.14 -40.12 -19.41
N GLN A 194 4.60 -40.97 -18.50
CA GLN A 194 4.77 -42.40 -18.73
C GLN A 194 3.44 -43.14 -18.67
N LEU A 195 2.56 -42.78 -17.72
CA LEU A 195 1.22 -43.36 -17.58
C LEU A 195 0.31 -42.98 -18.74
N ASP A 196 0.40 -41.73 -19.22
CA ASP A 196 -0.26 -41.26 -20.43
C ASP A 196 0.69 -40.41 -21.29
N PRO A 197 1.33 -41.03 -22.31
CA PRO A 197 2.23 -40.33 -23.23
C PRO A 197 1.57 -39.29 -24.14
N THR A 198 0.24 -39.18 -24.11
CA THR A 198 -0.55 -38.26 -24.94
C THR A 198 -1.16 -37.09 -24.15
N SER A 199 -0.95 -37.04 -22.84
CA SER A 199 -1.43 -35.94 -21.99
C SER A 199 -0.68 -34.64 -22.28
N ILE A 200 -1.27 -33.80 -23.13
CA ILE A 200 -0.73 -32.48 -23.54
C ILE A 200 -0.44 -31.60 -22.31
N GLN A 201 -1.32 -31.65 -21.29
CA GLN A 201 -1.17 -30.86 -20.08
C GLN A 201 0.06 -31.28 -19.25
N ALA A 202 0.24 -32.59 -19.01
CA ALA A 202 1.39 -33.09 -18.27
C ALA A 202 2.70 -32.86 -19.02
N ILE A 203 2.71 -33.02 -20.36
CA ILE A 203 3.87 -32.75 -21.21
C ILE A 203 4.23 -31.26 -21.21
N GLY A 204 3.24 -30.38 -21.31
CA GLY A 204 3.43 -28.93 -21.26
C GLY A 204 4.03 -28.49 -19.93
N ASN A 205 3.48 -28.96 -18.80
CA ASN A 205 4.01 -28.67 -17.47
C ASN A 205 5.41 -29.26 -17.27
N LEU A 206 5.71 -30.46 -17.81
CA LEU A 206 7.04 -31.06 -17.74
C LEU A 206 8.07 -30.19 -18.47
N ALA A 207 7.72 -29.67 -19.64
CA ALA A 207 8.60 -28.79 -20.40
C ALA A 207 8.92 -27.49 -19.62
N ILE A 208 7.92 -26.88 -18.98
CA ILE A 208 8.07 -25.69 -18.14
C ILE A 208 8.96 -25.99 -16.94
N TYR A 209 8.68 -27.05 -16.18
CA TYR A 209 9.45 -27.34 -14.97
C TYR A 209 10.86 -27.85 -15.22
N ARG A 210 11.12 -28.50 -16.36
CA ARG A 210 12.49 -28.76 -16.80
C ARG A 210 13.25 -27.47 -17.11
N ARG A 211 12.59 -26.49 -17.77
CA ARG A 211 13.19 -25.16 -18.00
C ARG A 211 13.53 -24.49 -16.68
N ASP A 212 12.62 -24.51 -15.72
CA ASP A 212 12.78 -23.85 -14.42
C ASP A 212 13.77 -24.57 -13.49
N ALA A 213 13.95 -25.89 -13.70
CA ALA A 213 15.02 -26.70 -13.11
C ALA A 213 16.39 -26.49 -13.79
N GLY A 214 16.46 -25.74 -14.91
CA GLY A 214 17.68 -25.51 -15.68
C GLY A 214 18.03 -26.61 -16.70
N ASP A 215 17.22 -27.66 -16.82
CA ASP A 215 17.31 -28.66 -17.89
C ASP A 215 16.68 -28.14 -19.19
N ILE A 216 17.37 -27.17 -19.81
CA ILE A 216 16.89 -26.52 -21.05
C ILE A 216 16.78 -27.53 -22.20
N GLN A 217 17.68 -28.52 -22.28
CA GLN A 217 17.64 -29.53 -23.34
C GLN A 217 16.44 -30.46 -23.20
N GLY A 218 16.21 -30.99 -21.98
CA GLY A 218 15.03 -31.81 -21.70
C GLY A 218 13.72 -31.04 -21.80
N ALA A 219 13.72 -29.73 -21.51
CA ALA A 219 12.59 -28.84 -21.73
C ALA A 219 12.24 -28.72 -23.22
N VAL A 220 13.24 -28.50 -24.09
CA VAL A 220 13.04 -28.45 -25.55
C VAL A 220 12.51 -29.78 -26.09
N LEU A 221 13.01 -30.92 -25.61
CA LEU A 221 12.51 -32.23 -26.02
C LEU A 221 11.04 -32.44 -25.64
N ALA A 222 10.66 -32.13 -24.39
CA ALA A 222 9.27 -32.22 -23.94
C ALA A 222 8.36 -31.25 -24.71
N ALA A 223 8.84 -30.02 -24.94
CA ALA A 223 8.14 -28.99 -25.69
C ALA A 223 7.85 -29.41 -27.15
N ASN A 224 8.83 -29.98 -27.84
CA ASN A 224 8.65 -30.48 -29.21
C ASN A 224 7.63 -31.63 -29.27
N LYS A 225 7.67 -32.56 -28.31
CA LYS A 225 6.65 -33.61 -28.20
C LYS A 225 5.24 -33.03 -27.98
N GLY A 226 5.13 -31.99 -27.15
CA GLY A 226 3.88 -31.26 -26.96
C GLY A 226 3.35 -30.62 -28.25
N LEU A 227 4.24 -30.04 -29.07
CA LEU A 227 3.89 -29.48 -30.37
C LEU A 227 3.55 -30.54 -31.43
N GLU A 228 4.13 -31.74 -31.38
CA GLU A 228 3.73 -32.84 -32.27
C GLU A 228 2.29 -33.28 -32.00
N LEU A 229 1.90 -33.34 -30.72
CA LEU A 229 0.55 -33.73 -30.31
C LEU A 229 -0.49 -32.62 -30.48
N ALA A 230 -0.07 -31.36 -30.38
CA ALA A 230 -0.95 -30.19 -30.40
C ALA A 230 -0.31 -29.02 -31.17
N SER A 231 -0.10 -29.21 -32.47
CA SER A 231 0.67 -28.29 -33.32
C SER A 231 0.12 -26.87 -33.39
N ASP A 232 -1.20 -26.71 -33.24
CA ASP A 232 -1.90 -25.43 -33.31
C ASP A 232 -2.45 -24.96 -31.94
N SER A 233 -2.05 -25.62 -30.85
CA SER A 233 -2.39 -25.16 -29.50
C SER A 233 -1.61 -23.89 -29.15
N ILE A 234 -2.32 -22.79 -29.00
CA ILE A 234 -1.72 -21.47 -28.69
C ILE A 234 -0.99 -21.46 -27.35
N PRO A 235 -1.55 -21.99 -26.23
CA PRO A 235 -0.81 -22.11 -24.98
C PRO A 235 0.49 -22.91 -25.13
N MET A 236 0.47 -23.99 -25.92
CA MET A 236 1.67 -24.79 -26.19
C MET A 236 2.70 -23.98 -26.98
N LEU A 237 2.30 -23.37 -28.10
CA LEU A 237 3.18 -22.52 -28.92
C LEU A 237 3.83 -21.40 -28.09
N HIS A 238 3.06 -20.76 -27.21
CA HIS A 238 3.55 -19.72 -26.31
C HIS A 238 4.58 -20.26 -25.30
N ASN A 239 4.28 -21.37 -24.63
CA ASN A 239 5.18 -21.98 -23.66
C ASN A 239 6.49 -22.47 -24.30
N VAL A 240 6.41 -23.08 -25.48
CA VAL A 240 7.59 -23.52 -26.24
C VAL A 240 8.44 -22.32 -26.67
N ALA A 241 7.81 -21.22 -27.08
CA ALA A 241 8.53 -19.99 -27.42
C ALA A 241 9.30 -19.41 -26.22
N LEU A 242 8.70 -19.41 -25.02
CA LEU A 242 9.41 -19.00 -23.78
C LEU A 242 10.63 -19.90 -23.50
N ILE A 243 10.53 -21.20 -23.76
CA ILE A 243 11.66 -22.14 -23.60
C ILE A 243 12.77 -21.81 -24.61
N PHE A 244 12.43 -21.57 -25.89
CA PHE A 244 13.43 -21.18 -26.90
C PHE A 244 14.06 -19.83 -26.60
N GLN A 245 13.30 -18.87 -26.06
CA GLN A 245 13.84 -17.59 -25.60
C GLN A 245 14.88 -17.80 -24.49
N LYS A 246 14.56 -18.60 -23.46
CA LYS A 246 15.50 -18.91 -22.37
C LYS A 246 16.72 -19.70 -22.87
N ALA A 247 16.57 -20.52 -23.91
CA ALA A 247 17.66 -21.20 -24.59
C ALA A 247 18.54 -20.27 -25.47
N GLY A 248 18.17 -18.99 -25.60
CA GLY A 248 18.89 -18.00 -26.41
C GLY A 248 18.50 -17.98 -27.90
N ASP A 249 17.56 -18.83 -28.34
CA ASP A 249 17.05 -18.84 -29.71
C ASP A 249 15.83 -17.90 -29.82
N GLU A 250 16.10 -16.61 -29.69
CA GLU A 250 15.09 -15.55 -29.75
C GLU A 250 14.34 -15.54 -31.11
N SER A 251 15.02 -15.91 -32.18
CA SER A 251 14.43 -15.96 -33.53
C SER A 251 13.31 -17.00 -33.62
N LYS A 252 13.52 -18.20 -33.07
CA LYS A 252 12.45 -19.22 -33.00
C LYS A 252 11.31 -18.80 -32.08
N ALA A 253 11.61 -18.19 -30.94
CA ALA A 253 10.58 -17.68 -30.02
C ALA A 253 9.63 -16.70 -30.73
N ILE A 254 10.19 -15.73 -31.47
CA ILE A 254 9.42 -14.77 -32.26
C ILE A 254 8.58 -15.46 -33.34
N GLN A 255 9.13 -16.44 -34.06
CA GLN A 255 8.38 -17.20 -35.08
C GLN A 255 7.17 -17.93 -34.47
N LEU A 256 7.35 -18.57 -33.31
CA LEU A 256 6.31 -19.32 -32.63
C LEU A 256 5.21 -18.41 -32.06
N TRP A 257 5.54 -17.26 -31.46
CA TRP A 257 4.52 -16.29 -31.03
C TRP A 257 3.78 -15.65 -32.20
N ASN A 258 4.46 -15.32 -33.30
CA ASN A 258 3.79 -14.83 -34.51
C ASN A 258 2.84 -15.90 -35.10
N ARG A 259 3.25 -17.17 -35.10
CA ARG A 259 2.37 -18.28 -35.49
C ARG A 259 1.15 -18.36 -34.57
N ALA A 260 1.33 -18.26 -33.25
CA ALA A 260 0.22 -18.25 -32.29
C ALA A 260 -0.78 -17.11 -32.56
N ILE A 261 -0.28 -15.90 -32.82
CA ILE A 261 -1.10 -14.72 -33.17
C ILE A 261 -1.86 -14.92 -34.49
N ASN A 262 -1.21 -15.53 -35.48
CA ASN A 262 -1.85 -15.82 -36.78
C ASN A 262 -2.96 -16.87 -36.68
N ILE A 263 -2.85 -17.81 -35.73
CA ILE A 263 -3.90 -18.81 -35.46
C ILE A 263 -5.08 -18.16 -34.75
N SER A 264 -4.83 -17.35 -33.71
CA SER A 264 -5.87 -16.57 -33.04
C SER A 264 -5.31 -15.34 -32.33
N THR A 265 -6.07 -14.26 -32.39
CA THR A 265 -5.81 -13.00 -31.67
C THR A 265 -6.53 -12.92 -30.32
N GLU A 266 -7.12 -14.02 -29.86
CA GLU A 266 -7.87 -14.08 -28.59
C GLU A 266 -6.98 -14.26 -27.34
N PHE A 267 -5.67 -14.47 -27.50
CA PHE A 267 -4.71 -14.68 -26.40
C PHE A 267 -3.73 -13.51 -26.31
N HIS A 268 -3.61 -12.89 -25.13
CA HIS A 268 -2.76 -11.71 -24.92
C HIS A 268 -1.28 -12.06 -24.72
N GLN A 269 -0.96 -13.25 -24.21
CA GLN A 269 0.40 -13.62 -23.80
C GLN A 269 1.43 -13.57 -24.94
N PRO A 270 1.13 -14.06 -26.17
CA PRO A 270 2.05 -13.91 -27.30
C PRO A 270 2.34 -12.45 -27.67
N PHE A 271 1.31 -11.57 -27.64
CA PHE A 271 1.49 -10.14 -27.89
C PHE A 271 2.39 -9.49 -26.84
N ALA A 272 2.14 -9.76 -25.55
CA ALA A 272 2.93 -9.21 -24.45
C ALA A 272 4.40 -9.66 -24.51
N SER A 273 4.65 -10.92 -24.86
CA SER A 273 6.01 -11.47 -24.97
C SER A 273 6.80 -10.87 -26.13
N LEU A 274 6.15 -10.71 -27.30
CA LEU A 274 6.76 -9.98 -28.41
C LEU A 274 7.01 -8.51 -28.06
N ALA A 275 6.07 -7.86 -27.35
CA ALA A 275 6.23 -6.48 -26.91
C ALA A 275 7.46 -6.30 -26.02
N HIS A 276 7.67 -7.25 -25.09
CA HIS A 276 8.83 -7.28 -24.22
C HIS A 276 10.15 -7.37 -24.99
N ILE A 277 10.24 -8.26 -25.98
CA ILE A 277 11.43 -8.39 -26.85
C ILE A 277 11.68 -7.10 -27.64
N GLU A 278 10.65 -6.55 -28.27
CA GLU A 278 10.78 -5.31 -29.05
C GLU A 278 11.24 -4.14 -28.17
N GLY A 279 10.76 -4.06 -26.92
CA GLY A 279 11.23 -3.10 -25.93
C GLY A 279 12.73 -3.27 -25.60
N HIS A 280 13.19 -4.51 -25.37
CA HIS A 280 14.61 -4.82 -25.12
C HIS A 280 15.52 -4.47 -26.29
N ARG A 281 15.03 -4.65 -27.52
CA ARG A 281 15.74 -4.24 -28.74
C ARG A 281 15.76 -2.72 -28.94
N GLY A 282 14.93 -1.98 -28.20
CA GLY A 282 14.78 -0.53 -28.31
C GLY A 282 13.71 -0.07 -29.31
N ASN A 283 12.91 -0.99 -29.87
CA ASN A 283 11.81 -0.68 -30.78
C ASN A 283 10.54 -0.28 -30.00
N ILE A 284 10.62 0.86 -29.33
CA ILE A 284 9.56 1.41 -28.48
C ILE A 284 8.20 1.53 -29.20
N PRO A 285 8.10 2.02 -30.46
CA PRO A 285 6.81 2.12 -31.13
C PRO A 285 6.13 0.76 -31.32
N GLN A 286 6.89 -0.29 -31.67
CA GLN A 286 6.34 -1.64 -31.83
C GLN A 286 5.96 -2.24 -30.48
N ALA A 287 6.79 -2.06 -29.44
CA ALA A 287 6.47 -2.51 -28.08
C ALA A 287 5.15 -1.92 -27.58
N LYS A 288 4.94 -0.60 -27.70
CA LYS A 288 3.68 0.06 -27.33
C LYS A 288 2.48 -0.50 -28.08
N ARG A 289 2.61 -0.72 -29.41
CA ARG A 289 1.53 -1.31 -30.22
C ARG A 289 1.15 -2.70 -29.73
N LEU A 290 2.14 -3.57 -29.51
CA LEU A 290 1.92 -4.94 -29.07
C LEU A 290 1.34 -5.01 -27.65
N TYR A 291 1.81 -4.20 -26.70
CA TYR A 291 1.20 -4.13 -25.37
C TYR A 291 -0.21 -3.55 -25.39
N THR A 292 -0.49 -2.60 -26.28
CA THR A 292 -1.84 -2.06 -26.47
C THR A 292 -2.80 -3.16 -26.95
N GLU A 293 -2.34 -4.01 -27.89
CA GLU A 293 -3.13 -5.13 -28.37
C GLU A 293 -3.30 -6.22 -27.29
N ALA A 294 -2.23 -6.56 -26.56
CA ALA A 294 -2.31 -7.46 -25.42
C ALA A 294 -3.33 -6.98 -24.38
N LEU A 295 -3.29 -5.68 -24.04
CA LEU A 295 -4.22 -5.05 -23.10
C LEU A 295 -5.67 -5.06 -23.63
N ARG A 296 -5.87 -4.82 -24.94
CA ARG A 296 -7.19 -4.88 -25.58
C ARG A 296 -7.81 -6.27 -25.44
N VAL A 297 -7.03 -7.31 -25.73
CA VAL A 297 -7.45 -8.71 -25.64
C VAL A 297 -7.75 -9.09 -24.19
N ALA A 298 -6.85 -8.76 -23.25
CA ALA A 298 -7.04 -9.03 -21.83
C ALA A 298 -8.30 -8.35 -21.27
N ARG A 299 -8.54 -7.07 -21.61
CA ARG A 299 -9.75 -6.33 -21.20
C ARG A 299 -11.03 -6.95 -21.73
N ARG A 300 -11.06 -7.31 -23.03
CA ARG A 300 -12.23 -7.96 -23.64
C ARG A 300 -12.58 -9.27 -22.91
N ASN A 301 -11.56 -10.02 -22.51
CA ASN A 301 -11.70 -11.31 -21.84
C ASN A 301 -11.84 -11.18 -20.31
N LYS A 302 -11.81 -9.96 -19.75
CA LYS A 302 -11.77 -9.68 -18.30
C LYS A 302 -10.65 -10.47 -17.59
N HIS A 303 -9.48 -10.57 -18.24
CA HIS A 303 -8.35 -11.33 -17.74
C HIS A 303 -7.66 -10.60 -16.57
N PRO A 304 -7.21 -11.30 -15.51
CA PRO A 304 -6.55 -10.70 -14.34
C PRO A 304 -5.30 -9.89 -14.69
N ASP A 305 -4.52 -10.30 -15.70
CA ASP A 305 -3.33 -9.56 -16.18
C ASP A 305 -3.59 -8.15 -16.73
N THR A 306 -4.85 -7.69 -16.78
CA THR A 306 -5.20 -6.38 -17.35
C THR A 306 -4.38 -5.24 -16.75
N ASP A 307 -4.23 -5.16 -15.42
CA ASP A 307 -3.50 -4.07 -14.79
C ASP A 307 -1.98 -4.24 -14.88
N ALA A 308 -1.48 -5.48 -14.86
CA ALA A 308 -0.08 -5.76 -15.16
C ALA A 308 0.29 -5.28 -16.58
N LEU A 309 -0.57 -5.54 -17.57
CA LEU A 309 -0.39 -5.07 -18.95
C LEU A 309 -0.49 -3.55 -19.08
N ARG A 310 -1.31 -2.86 -18.28
CA ARG A 310 -1.32 -1.39 -18.23
C ARG A 310 0.01 -0.85 -17.75
N LEU A 311 0.58 -1.45 -16.72
CA LEU A 311 1.87 -1.06 -16.17
C LEU A 311 3.02 -1.34 -17.15
N GLN A 312 2.98 -2.49 -17.82
CA GLN A 312 3.94 -2.83 -18.88
C GLN A 312 3.83 -1.88 -20.07
N LEU A 313 2.63 -1.49 -20.48
CA LEU A 313 2.41 -0.50 -21.53
C LEU A 313 3.01 0.87 -21.14
N ALA A 314 2.74 1.36 -19.91
CA ALA A 314 3.31 2.60 -19.40
C ALA A 314 4.84 2.56 -19.44
N THR A 315 5.42 1.49 -18.90
CA THR A 315 6.87 1.25 -18.83
C THR A 315 7.51 1.16 -20.21
N SER A 316 6.84 0.49 -21.17
CA SER A 316 7.32 0.41 -22.55
C SER A 316 7.46 1.78 -23.21
N GLY A 317 6.86 2.83 -22.63
CA GLY A 317 7.02 4.20 -23.07
C GLY A 317 8.28 4.92 -22.62
N VAL A 318 9.07 4.34 -21.71
CA VAL A 318 10.35 4.92 -21.27
C VAL A 318 11.47 4.38 -22.18
N PRO A 319 12.04 5.21 -23.09
CA PRO A 319 13.10 4.77 -23.98
C PRO A 319 14.45 4.74 -23.25
N HIS A 320 15.38 3.93 -23.77
CA HIS A 320 16.76 3.89 -23.27
C HIS A 320 17.60 5.09 -23.74
N ILE A 321 17.28 5.64 -24.91
CA ILE A 321 17.96 6.80 -25.50
C ILE A 321 16.89 7.83 -25.85
N TYR A 322 16.96 9.00 -25.23
CA TYR A 322 16.04 10.11 -25.50
C TYR A 322 16.48 10.89 -26.74
N GLU A 323 15.53 11.30 -27.57
CA GLU A 323 15.78 12.06 -28.80
C GLU A 323 16.10 13.53 -28.53
N SER A 324 15.53 14.12 -27.47
CA SER A 324 15.73 15.51 -27.06
C SER A 324 15.30 15.70 -25.60
N THR A 325 15.69 16.82 -24.99
CA THR A 325 15.26 17.18 -23.63
C THR A 325 13.74 17.34 -23.53
N GLN A 326 13.09 17.82 -24.59
CA GLN A 326 11.63 17.89 -24.66
C GLN A 326 11.00 16.49 -24.70
N HIS A 327 11.60 15.55 -25.44
CA HIS A 327 11.13 14.16 -25.47
C HIS A 327 11.28 13.49 -24.10
N ALA A 328 12.41 13.70 -23.40
CA ALA A 328 12.61 13.19 -22.04
C ALA A 328 11.54 13.71 -21.06
N ARG A 329 11.24 15.01 -21.11
CA ARG A 329 10.15 15.62 -20.31
C ARG A 329 8.78 15.03 -20.62
N GLN A 330 8.44 14.90 -21.91
CA GLN A 330 7.18 14.30 -22.32
C GLN A 330 7.05 12.85 -21.82
N VAL A 331 8.13 12.07 -21.91
CA VAL A 331 8.15 10.69 -21.40
C VAL A 331 7.91 10.65 -19.89
N TYR A 332 8.53 11.55 -19.13
CA TYR A 332 8.29 11.65 -17.68
C TYR A 332 6.82 11.93 -17.37
N ASP A 333 6.25 12.96 -18.01
CA ASP A 333 4.86 13.37 -17.79
C ASP A 333 3.87 12.28 -18.21
N ASP A 334 4.09 11.64 -19.37
CA ASP A 334 3.28 10.53 -19.86
C ASP A 334 3.33 9.32 -18.92
N TYR A 335 4.54 8.98 -18.45
CA TYR A 335 4.72 7.86 -17.55
C TYR A 335 4.05 8.11 -16.19
N LEU A 336 4.30 9.27 -15.57
CA LEU A 336 3.69 9.63 -14.31
C LEU A 336 2.17 9.72 -14.41
N SER A 337 1.65 10.29 -15.51
CA SER A 337 0.21 10.33 -15.80
C SER A 337 -0.38 8.93 -15.94
N ALA A 338 0.29 8.01 -16.63
CA ALA A 338 -0.14 6.62 -16.75
C ALA A 338 -0.18 5.90 -15.39
N LEU A 339 0.82 6.10 -14.52
CA LEU A 339 0.82 5.55 -13.17
C LEU A 339 -0.33 6.14 -12.32
N GLN A 340 -0.56 7.46 -12.41
CA GLN A 340 -1.67 8.12 -11.73
C GLN A 340 -3.04 7.62 -12.24
N GLN A 341 -3.16 7.34 -13.54
CA GLN A 341 -4.37 6.75 -14.11
C GLN A 341 -4.62 5.35 -13.57
N ILE A 342 -3.58 4.50 -13.46
CA ILE A 342 -3.71 3.18 -12.81
C ILE A 342 -4.13 3.35 -11.34
N LEU A 343 -3.52 4.28 -10.60
CA LEU A 343 -3.89 4.59 -9.22
C LEU A 343 -5.30 5.19 -9.08
N SER A 344 -5.86 5.82 -10.11
CA SER A 344 -7.23 6.34 -10.06
C SER A 344 -8.30 5.26 -10.14
N GLU A 345 -7.94 4.03 -10.53
CA GLU A 345 -8.88 2.92 -10.58
C GLU A 345 -9.32 2.52 -9.16
N PRO A 346 -10.61 2.21 -8.94
CA PRO A 346 -11.10 1.80 -7.62
C PRO A 346 -10.49 0.45 -7.19
N THR A 347 -10.29 -0.45 -8.15
CA THR A 347 -9.70 -1.78 -7.96
C THR A 347 -8.54 -1.96 -8.92
N ILE A 348 -7.40 -2.42 -8.41
CA ILE A 348 -6.21 -2.76 -9.21
C ILE A 348 -5.82 -4.17 -8.79
N GLN A 349 -5.50 -5.04 -9.74
CA GLN A 349 -5.13 -6.43 -9.43
C GLN A 349 -3.86 -6.85 -10.18
N ILE A 350 -2.86 -7.31 -9.43
CA ILE A 350 -1.64 -7.92 -9.96
C ILE A 350 -1.34 -9.11 -9.06
N ASP A 351 -1.86 -10.29 -9.43
CA ASP A 351 -1.80 -11.49 -8.59
C ASP A 351 -0.36 -11.98 -8.39
N ASP A 352 0.41 -11.98 -9.47
CA ASP A 352 1.79 -12.45 -9.52
C ASP A 352 2.71 -11.34 -10.03
N PRO A 353 3.12 -10.39 -9.18
CA PRO A 353 3.93 -9.27 -9.61
C PRO A 353 5.34 -9.70 -10.08
N ILE A 354 5.85 -10.86 -9.63
CA ILE A 354 7.16 -11.36 -10.04
C ILE A 354 7.17 -11.74 -11.52
N HIS A 355 6.15 -12.48 -11.97
CA HIS A 355 6.14 -13.01 -13.33
C HIS A 355 5.36 -12.14 -14.33
N SER A 356 4.40 -11.34 -13.86
CA SER A 356 3.49 -10.58 -14.75
C SER A 356 4.00 -9.20 -15.17
N THR A 357 4.97 -8.59 -14.47
CA THR A 357 5.36 -7.19 -14.71
C THR A 357 6.71 -7.03 -15.43
N GLY A 358 7.66 -7.92 -15.15
CA GLY A 358 9.00 -7.89 -15.72
C GLY A 358 9.90 -6.78 -15.16
N SER A 359 11.22 -6.91 -15.34
CA SER A 359 12.22 -6.03 -14.70
C SER A 359 12.14 -4.55 -15.09
N GLY A 360 11.66 -4.25 -16.31
CA GLY A 360 11.46 -2.86 -16.74
C GLY A 360 10.44 -2.11 -15.89
N ALA A 361 9.40 -2.80 -15.41
CA ALA A 361 8.30 -2.22 -14.63
C ALA A 361 8.68 -1.90 -13.17
N LEU A 362 9.96 -2.09 -12.81
CA LEU A 362 10.53 -1.76 -11.49
C LEU A 362 11.14 -0.34 -11.45
N GLY A 363 11.01 0.42 -12.53
CA GLY A 363 11.49 1.80 -12.61
C GLY A 363 13.01 1.94 -12.72
N TYR A 364 13.73 0.92 -13.20
CA TYR A 364 15.19 0.96 -13.34
C TYR A 364 15.67 2.19 -14.14
N TYR A 365 14.97 2.54 -15.22
CA TYR A 365 15.41 3.60 -16.14
C TYR A 365 14.96 5.02 -15.77
N LEU A 366 14.20 5.21 -14.69
CA LEU A 366 13.55 6.49 -14.37
C LEU A 366 14.54 7.61 -14.03
N GLU A 367 15.58 7.29 -13.26
CA GLU A 367 16.64 8.22 -12.86
C GLU A 367 17.35 8.87 -14.07
N TYR A 368 17.39 8.19 -15.23
CA TYR A 368 18.08 8.69 -16.43
C TYR A 368 17.26 9.67 -17.27
N ILE A 369 15.97 9.86 -16.95
CA ILE A 369 15.11 10.83 -17.66
C ILE A 369 15.58 12.27 -17.44
N GLY A 370 16.32 12.53 -16.35
CA GLY A 370 16.74 13.87 -15.97
C GLY A 370 15.65 14.64 -15.24
N ALA A 371 14.77 13.93 -14.53
CA ALA A 371 13.67 14.46 -13.74
C ALA A 371 13.71 13.87 -12.32
N PRO A 372 12.90 14.37 -11.37
CA PRO A 372 12.79 13.80 -10.03
C PRO A 372 12.41 12.32 -10.03
N ASP A 373 13.21 11.48 -9.35
CA ASP A 373 13.02 10.03 -9.35
C ASP A 373 11.99 9.54 -8.31
N LEU A 374 11.85 10.26 -7.19
CA LEU A 374 10.94 9.87 -6.09
C LEU A 374 9.45 9.79 -6.51
N PRO A 375 8.85 10.78 -7.19
CA PRO A 375 7.41 10.74 -7.50
C PRO A 375 6.94 9.50 -8.29
N PRO A 376 7.55 9.13 -9.43
CA PRO A 376 7.13 7.93 -10.16
C PRO A 376 7.42 6.64 -9.38
N ARG A 377 8.48 6.58 -8.56
CA ARG A 377 8.76 5.42 -7.71
C ARG A 377 7.76 5.23 -6.57
N GLN A 378 7.33 6.31 -5.93
CA GLN A 378 6.25 6.24 -4.94
C GLN A 378 4.95 5.78 -5.58
N ALA A 379 4.62 6.27 -6.78
CA ALA A 379 3.45 5.82 -7.53
C ALA A 379 3.54 4.34 -7.88
N LEU A 380 4.69 3.85 -8.34
CA LEU A 380 4.94 2.42 -8.56
C LEU A 380 4.74 1.59 -7.29
N ALA A 381 5.35 1.99 -6.18
CA ALA A 381 5.20 1.30 -4.91
C ALA A 381 3.75 1.26 -4.42
N GLN A 382 3.00 2.35 -4.60
CA GLN A 382 1.56 2.41 -4.27
C GLN A 382 0.71 1.49 -5.15
N ILE A 383 1.01 1.40 -6.45
CA ILE A 383 0.33 0.45 -7.36
C ILE A 383 0.53 -0.97 -6.86
N TYR A 384 1.78 -1.37 -6.59
CA TYR A 384 2.06 -2.72 -6.09
C TYR A 384 1.45 -2.98 -4.71
N TRP A 385 1.50 -2.00 -3.80
CA TRP A 385 0.84 -2.12 -2.51
C TRP A 385 -0.66 -2.38 -2.65
N ARG A 386 -1.36 -1.67 -3.55
CA ARG A 386 -2.80 -1.84 -3.76
C ARG A 386 -3.16 -3.09 -4.54
N ALA A 387 -2.32 -3.47 -5.51
CA ALA A 387 -2.61 -4.54 -6.45
C ALA A 387 -2.23 -5.93 -5.94
N SER A 388 -1.31 -6.02 -4.97
CA SER A 388 -0.69 -7.27 -4.54
C SER A 388 -0.54 -7.37 -3.01
N THR A 389 -1.40 -6.70 -2.22
CA THR A 389 -1.31 -6.64 -0.74
C THR A 389 -1.09 -8.01 -0.09
N SER A 390 -1.86 -9.02 -0.53
CA SER A 390 -1.86 -10.36 0.07
C SER A 390 -0.53 -11.10 -0.05
N SER A 391 0.24 -10.85 -1.12
CA SER A 391 1.55 -11.47 -1.34
C SER A 391 2.72 -10.60 -0.83
N LEU A 392 2.56 -9.27 -0.84
CA LEU A 392 3.63 -8.33 -0.46
C LEU A 392 3.70 -8.01 1.04
N ALA A 393 2.56 -7.97 1.77
CA ALA A 393 2.47 -7.56 3.17
C ALA A 393 2.91 -8.65 4.19
N TYR A 394 3.97 -9.41 3.88
CA TYR A 394 4.49 -10.46 4.74
C TYR A 394 5.22 -9.88 5.96
N ILE A 395 4.93 -10.40 7.15
CA ILE A 395 5.66 -10.10 8.39
C ILE A 395 6.29 -11.39 8.91
N ALA A 396 7.60 -11.37 9.12
CA ALA A 396 8.31 -12.51 9.68
C ALA A 396 7.76 -12.83 11.09
N PRO A 397 7.39 -14.09 11.39
CA PRO A 397 6.73 -14.44 12.65
C PRO A 397 7.45 -13.97 13.91
N PHE A 398 8.79 -14.00 13.91
CA PHE A 398 9.61 -13.58 15.05
C PHE A 398 9.53 -12.09 15.39
N ILE A 399 8.93 -11.28 14.51
CA ILE A 399 8.68 -9.86 14.73
C ILE A 399 7.34 -9.66 15.44
N SER A 400 6.34 -10.52 15.17
CA SER A 400 4.98 -10.43 15.71
C SER A 400 4.86 -10.89 17.17
N TYR A 401 5.74 -11.78 17.61
CA TYR A 401 5.86 -12.13 19.03
C TYR A 401 6.81 -11.13 19.68
N ASN A 402 6.31 -10.29 20.60
CA ASN A 402 7.14 -9.44 21.48
C ASN A 402 7.94 -10.31 22.47
N VAL A 403 8.80 -11.19 21.96
CA VAL A 403 9.84 -11.83 22.76
C VAL A 403 10.91 -10.76 22.96
N VAL A 404 10.75 -9.99 24.03
CA VAL A 404 11.87 -9.27 24.64
C VAL A 404 12.78 -10.33 25.24
N GLU A 405 13.53 -11.05 24.40
CA GLU A 405 14.71 -11.74 24.89
C GLU A 405 15.70 -10.66 25.33
N SER A 406 16.02 -10.68 26.62
CA SER A 406 17.08 -9.88 27.24
C SER A 406 18.33 -9.84 26.35
N THR A 407 18.55 -8.74 25.63
CA THR A 407 19.63 -8.54 24.64
C THR A 407 20.98 -8.21 25.25
N THR A 408 21.18 -8.42 26.55
CA THR A 408 22.41 -8.00 27.22
C THR A 408 23.66 -8.83 26.84
N ASN A 409 23.55 -9.84 25.95
CA ASN A 409 24.70 -10.65 25.52
C ASN A 409 24.61 -11.37 24.14
N LYS A 410 23.73 -10.97 23.20
CA LYS A 410 23.63 -11.61 21.85
C LYS A 410 24.18 -10.70 20.74
N LYS A 411 24.94 -11.28 19.79
CA LYS A 411 25.46 -10.60 18.57
C LYS A 411 24.30 -10.07 17.71
N ILE A 412 24.48 -8.91 17.08
CA ILE A 412 23.49 -8.34 16.14
C ILE A 412 23.55 -9.13 14.81
N ARG A 413 22.43 -9.69 14.36
CA ARG A 413 22.34 -10.47 13.11
C ARG A 413 22.06 -9.56 11.93
N VAL A 414 22.98 -9.48 10.97
CA VAL A 414 22.92 -8.58 9.81
C VAL A 414 22.90 -9.40 8.52
N GLY A 415 21.82 -9.29 7.74
CA GLY A 415 21.69 -9.93 6.44
C GLY A 415 22.03 -9.00 5.29
N PHE A 416 22.90 -9.40 4.35
CA PHE A 416 23.15 -8.69 3.10
C PHE A 416 22.48 -9.41 1.94
N LEU A 417 21.47 -8.78 1.33
CA LEU A 417 20.64 -9.37 0.27
C LEU A 417 20.96 -8.79 -1.11
N SER A 418 21.27 -9.67 -2.07
CA SER A 418 21.48 -9.27 -3.47
C SER A 418 21.39 -10.44 -4.44
N ALA A 419 20.99 -10.15 -5.68
CA ALA A 419 21.16 -11.04 -6.84
C ALA A 419 22.52 -10.88 -7.54
N PHE A 420 23.37 -9.97 -7.07
CA PHE A 420 24.59 -9.53 -7.77
C PHE A 420 25.87 -9.74 -6.95
N VAL A 421 25.91 -10.85 -6.21
CA VAL A 421 27.04 -11.27 -5.37
C VAL A 421 28.10 -12.02 -6.20
N PHE A 422 28.62 -11.36 -7.22
CA PHE A 422 29.73 -11.82 -8.08
C PHE A 422 30.54 -10.59 -8.50
N THR A 423 31.45 -10.68 -9.48
CA THR A 423 32.25 -9.56 -10.04
C THR A 423 31.37 -8.56 -10.80
N HIS A 424 30.46 -7.97 -10.05
CA HIS A 424 29.50 -6.94 -10.38
C HIS A 424 29.73 -5.75 -9.44
N SER A 425 29.21 -4.58 -9.81
CA SER A 425 29.37 -3.36 -9.02
C SER A 425 28.90 -3.52 -7.58
N VAL A 426 27.74 -4.14 -7.37
CA VAL A 426 27.14 -4.36 -6.04
C VAL A 426 28.03 -5.23 -5.15
N GLY A 427 28.46 -6.40 -5.65
CA GLY A 427 29.37 -7.29 -4.92
C GLY A 427 30.68 -6.61 -4.53
N LEU A 428 31.30 -5.88 -5.47
CA LEU A 428 32.57 -5.18 -5.19
C LEU A 428 32.42 -4.03 -4.20
N LEU A 429 31.33 -3.26 -4.26
CA LEU A 429 31.08 -2.11 -3.38
C LEU A 429 30.75 -2.54 -1.93
N THR A 430 30.16 -3.70 -1.73
CA THR A 430 29.77 -4.22 -0.41
C THR A 430 30.82 -5.14 0.21
N ARG A 431 31.72 -5.69 -0.62
CA ARG A 431 32.69 -6.73 -0.26
C ARG A 431 33.40 -6.49 1.08
N ARG A 432 34.15 -5.39 1.21
CA ARG A 432 34.98 -5.17 2.40
C ARG A 432 34.16 -4.91 3.66
N VAL A 433 32.97 -4.31 3.53
CA VAL A 433 32.07 -4.15 4.68
C VAL A 433 31.66 -5.54 5.18
N ILE A 434 31.21 -6.41 4.28
CA ILE A 434 30.84 -7.80 4.62
C ILE A 434 32.01 -8.53 5.28
N GLU A 435 33.20 -8.50 4.67
CA GLU A 435 34.39 -9.19 5.17
C GLU A 435 34.89 -8.69 6.54
N ARG A 436 34.70 -7.40 6.86
CA ARG A 436 35.43 -6.75 7.98
C ARG A 436 34.58 -6.37 9.18
N LEU A 437 33.25 -6.44 9.12
CA LEU A 437 32.40 -6.21 10.30
C LEU A 437 32.87 -7.04 11.51
N ASP A 438 32.97 -6.41 12.68
CA ASP A 438 33.41 -7.08 13.91
C ASP A 438 32.55 -8.32 14.24
N ARG A 439 33.15 -9.51 14.11
CA ARG A 439 32.47 -10.78 14.36
C ARG A 439 32.18 -11.02 15.84
N ASP A 440 32.78 -10.27 16.76
CA ASP A 440 32.44 -10.37 18.19
C ASP A 440 31.11 -9.64 18.50
N SER A 441 30.82 -8.55 17.78
CA SER A 441 29.58 -7.78 17.90
C SER A 441 28.46 -8.24 16.95
N PHE A 442 28.81 -8.75 15.77
CA PHE A 442 27.89 -9.02 14.66
C PHE A 442 27.95 -10.48 14.20
N SER A 443 26.80 -11.00 13.78
CA SER A 443 26.68 -12.24 13.00
C SER A 443 26.23 -11.84 11.60
N VAL A 444 27.05 -12.12 10.59
CA VAL A 444 26.82 -11.70 9.20
C VAL A 444 26.25 -12.86 8.39
N VAL A 445 25.11 -12.61 7.76
CA VAL A 445 24.39 -13.55 6.90
C VAL A 445 24.43 -13.03 5.46
N LEU A 446 24.95 -13.81 4.52
CA LEU A 446 24.85 -13.50 3.09
C LEU A 446 23.57 -14.12 2.52
N ILE A 447 22.74 -13.33 1.85
CA ILE A 447 21.50 -13.77 1.22
C ILE A 447 21.61 -13.57 -0.29
N GLU A 448 21.92 -14.66 -0.98
CA GLU A 448 22.16 -14.67 -2.41
C GLU A 448 20.90 -15.14 -3.15
N ILE A 449 20.37 -14.27 -4.02
CA ILE A 449 19.42 -14.73 -5.04
C ILE A 449 20.25 -15.35 -6.17
N LEU A 450 20.24 -16.68 -6.23
CA LEU A 450 21.10 -17.46 -7.12
C LEU A 450 20.77 -17.15 -8.58
N ALA A 451 21.70 -16.48 -9.25
CA ALA A 451 21.73 -16.31 -10.68
C ALA A 451 22.61 -17.39 -11.34
N ASP A 452 22.60 -17.46 -12.67
CA ASP A 452 23.37 -18.43 -13.47
C ASP A 452 24.91 -18.25 -13.38
N LEU A 453 25.41 -17.31 -12.57
CA LEU A 453 26.82 -16.92 -12.46
C LEU A 453 27.32 -17.03 -11.02
N THR A 454 28.41 -17.78 -10.82
CA THR A 454 29.18 -17.85 -9.58
C THR A 454 30.66 -17.70 -9.94
N ASP A 455 31.37 -16.79 -9.28
CA ASP A 455 32.80 -16.55 -9.53
C ASP A 455 33.62 -16.51 -8.23
N ASP A 456 34.90 -16.15 -8.35
CA ASP A 456 35.81 -16.08 -7.21
C ASP A 456 35.31 -15.14 -6.12
N LEU A 457 34.72 -14.00 -6.49
CA LEU A 457 34.17 -13.05 -5.50
C LEU A 457 32.96 -13.64 -4.77
N THR A 458 32.10 -14.38 -5.47
CA THR A 458 31.00 -15.11 -4.83
C THR A 458 31.53 -16.07 -3.76
N ASN A 459 32.54 -16.87 -4.11
CA ASN A 459 33.12 -17.87 -3.20
C ASN A 459 33.85 -17.22 -2.03
N GLU A 460 34.58 -16.13 -2.27
CA GLU A 460 35.25 -15.34 -1.24
C GLU A 460 34.22 -14.79 -0.23
N LEU A 461 33.10 -14.22 -0.69
CA LEU A 461 32.06 -13.70 0.19
C LEU A 461 31.34 -14.80 0.97
N ARG A 462 31.02 -15.93 0.33
CA ARG A 462 30.45 -17.10 1.02
C ARG A 462 31.38 -17.62 2.13
N GLY A 463 32.69 -17.60 1.90
CA GLY A 463 33.69 -18.00 2.90
C GLY A 463 33.96 -16.96 3.99
N ALA A 464 33.56 -15.71 3.79
CA ALA A 464 33.80 -14.61 4.73
C ALA A 464 32.66 -14.39 5.73
N VAL A 465 31.47 -14.94 5.50
CA VAL A 465 30.28 -14.75 6.35
C VAL A 465 30.07 -15.90 7.33
N ASP A 466 29.32 -15.65 8.42
CA ASP A 466 29.01 -16.68 9.42
C ASP A 466 27.98 -17.69 8.88
N GLU A 467 27.02 -17.22 8.09
CA GLU A 467 25.99 -18.04 7.45
C GLU A 467 25.73 -17.54 6.03
N HIS A 468 25.40 -18.44 5.09
CA HIS A 468 25.00 -18.06 3.74
C HIS A 468 23.70 -18.78 3.35
N ILE A 469 22.82 -18.05 2.68
CA ILE A 469 21.53 -18.51 2.17
C ILE A 469 21.56 -18.38 0.67
N VAL A 470 21.16 -19.45 -0.01
CA VAL A 470 20.95 -19.46 -1.45
C VAL A 470 19.45 -19.59 -1.71
N ILE A 471 18.88 -18.58 -2.37
CA ILE A 471 17.48 -18.53 -2.79
C ILE A 471 17.47 -18.66 -4.31
N PRO A 472 16.91 -19.74 -4.88
CA PRO A 472 16.82 -19.89 -6.33
C PRO A 472 16.04 -18.72 -6.95
N ALA A 473 16.53 -18.15 -8.06
CA ALA A 473 15.82 -17.06 -8.76
C ALA A 473 14.44 -17.49 -9.30
N THR A 474 14.19 -18.79 -9.45
CA THR A 474 12.91 -19.37 -9.86
C THR A 474 11.96 -19.63 -8.69
N SER A 475 12.38 -19.38 -7.45
CA SER A 475 11.51 -19.56 -6.28
C SER A 475 10.44 -18.47 -6.19
N GLY A 476 9.25 -18.84 -5.70
CA GLY A 476 8.17 -17.89 -5.45
C GLY A 476 8.50 -16.92 -4.30
N LEU A 477 7.83 -15.76 -4.30
CA LEU A 477 8.03 -14.71 -3.29
C LEU A 477 7.89 -15.24 -1.86
N ARG A 478 6.86 -16.05 -1.61
CA ARG A 478 6.54 -16.58 -0.29
C ARG A 478 7.63 -17.49 0.26
N PHE A 479 8.19 -18.36 -0.59
CA PHE A 479 9.31 -19.21 -0.23
C PHE A 479 10.52 -18.37 0.20
N ALA A 480 10.86 -17.34 -0.58
CA ALA A 480 11.97 -16.45 -0.25
C ALA A 480 11.73 -15.69 1.07
N GLN A 481 10.52 -15.17 1.29
CA GLN A 481 10.12 -14.50 2.54
C GLN A 481 10.29 -15.41 3.77
N GLU A 482 9.74 -16.63 3.71
CA GLU A 482 9.82 -17.60 4.82
C GLU A 482 11.24 -18.09 5.06
N ARG A 483 12.01 -18.30 3.99
CA ARG A 483 13.40 -18.74 4.09
C ARG A 483 14.27 -17.69 4.77
N ILE A 484 14.09 -16.40 4.46
CA ILE A 484 14.80 -15.30 5.11
C ILE A 484 14.34 -15.15 6.57
N ALA A 485 13.04 -15.27 6.84
CA ALA A 485 12.48 -15.12 8.18
C ALA A 485 13.06 -16.10 9.22
N GLN A 486 13.49 -17.30 8.78
CA GLN A 486 14.14 -18.31 9.64
C GLN A 486 15.46 -17.85 10.26
N TYR A 487 16.09 -16.80 9.73
CA TYR A 487 17.39 -16.32 10.20
C TYR A 487 17.30 -15.22 11.25
N HIS A 488 16.08 -14.82 11.65
CA HIS A 488 15.82 -13.92 12.78
C HIS A 488 16.68 -12.64 12.74
N LEU A 489 16.73 -11.98 11.58
CA LEU A 489 17.63 -10.86 11.33
C LEU A 489 17.24 -9.62 12.14
N ASP A 490 18.23 -8.98 12.77
CA ASP A 490 18.06 -7.65 13.37
C ASP A 490 18.08 -6.56 12.30
N VAL A 491 18.97 -6.68 11.31
CA VAL A 491 19.09 -5.76 10.18
C VAL A 491 19.13 -6.52 8.86
N LEU A 492 18.36 -6.09 7.88
CA LEU A 492 18.45 -6.53 6.48
C LEU A 492 18.92 -5.37 5.59
N VAL A 493 20.01 -5.60 4.86
CA VAL A 493 20.61 -4.67 3.91
C VAL A 493 20.27 -5.12 2.50
N PHE A 494 19.38 -4.38 1.83
CA PHE A 494 19.18 -4.46 0.39
C PHE A 494 20.38 -3.81 -0.28
N CYS A 495 21.20 -4.59 -0.98
CA CYS A 495 22.44 -4.06 -1.58
C CYS A 495 22.18 -3.30 -2.89
N GLU A 496 21.00 -3.48 -3.46
CA GLU A 496 20.45 -2.77 -4.62
C GLU A 496 18.93 -2.78 -4.54
N ILE A 497 18.28 -1.97 -5.38
CA ILE A 497 16.84 -2.06 -5.61
C ILE A 497 16.50 -1.84 -7.10
N GLY A 498 15.49 -2.56 -7.59
CA GLY A 498 14.94 -2.37 -8.94
C GLY A 498 15.78 -2.97 -10.06
N MET A 499 16.83 -3.74 -9.76
CA MET A 499 17.64 -4.46 -10.75
C MET A 499 17.24 -5.93 -10.89
N ASN A 500 16.64 -6.51 -9.85
CA ASN A 500 16.10 -7.87 -9.85
C ASN A 500 14.67 -7.86 -9.28
N THR A 501 13.79 -8.65 -9.89
CA THR A 501 12.36 -8.66 -9.54
C THR A 501 12.10 -9.18 -8.12
N LEU A 502 12.78 -10.27 -7.73
CA LEU A 502 12.59 -10.87 -6.41
C LEU A 502 13.15 -9.96 -5.31
N THR A 503 14.33 -9.34 -5.49
CA THR A 503 14.88 -8.41 -4.51
C THR A 503 14.00 -7.17 -4.32
N TYR A 504 13.41 -6.66 -5.42
CA TYR A 504 12.45 -5.55 -5.38
C TYR A 504 11.19 -5.88 -4.56
N PHE A 505 10.54 -7.02 -4.81
CA PHE A 505 9.32 -7.37 -4.09
C PHE A 505 9.56 -7.84 -2.65
N LEU A 506 10.74 -8.39 -2.34
CA LEU A 506 11.14 -8.67 -0.96
C LEU A 506 11.25 -7.39 -0.10
N ALA A 507 11.51 -6.23 -0.71
CA ALA A 507 11.58 -4.95 0.01
C ALA A 507 10.23 -4.50 0.58
N PHE A 508 9.10 -5.02 0.09
CA PHE A 508 7.78 -4.75 0.66
C PHE A 508 7.54 -5.49 1.97
N ALA A 509 8.19 -6.64 2.18
CA ALA A 509 8.00 -7.48 3.35
C ALA A 509 8.80 -7.00 4.58
N ARG A 510 8.29 -7.28 5.77
CA ARG A 510 8.99 -7.04 7.04
C ARG A 510 9.75 -8.31 7.45
N LEU A 511 10.98 -8.43 6.95
CA LEU A 511 11.83 -9.62 7.10
C LEU A 511 12.90 -9.51 8.20
N ALA A 512 13.13 -8.30 8.70
CA ALA A 512 14.07 -8.00 9.78
C ALA A 512 13.49 -6.93 10.71
N ARG A 513 14.11 -6.73 11.88
CA ARG A 513 13.70 -5.64 12.79
C ARG A 513 13.92 -4.27 12.14
N ARG A 514 15.02 -4.09 11.40
CA ARG A 514 15.33 -2.91 10.59
C ARG A 514 15.70 -3.32 9.17
N SER A 515 15.28 -2.53 8.19
CA SER A 515 15.65 -2.69 6.79
C SER A 515 16.38 -1.46 6.28
N MET A 516 17.39 -1.63 5.43
CA MET A 516 18.09 -0.50 4.82
C MET A 516 18.47 -0.78 3.37
N LEU A 517 18.61 0.28 2.58
CA LEU A 517 19.07 0.24 1.20
C LEU A 517 20.46 0.84 1.10
N PHE A 518 21.37 0.06 0.50
CA PHE A 518 22.65 0.52 0.01
C PHE A 518 22.53 0.87 -1.48
N TRP A 519 23.24 1.92 -1.90
CA TRP A 519 23.13 2.53 -3.22
C TRP A 519 23.73 1.72 -4.37
N GLY A 520 23.78 0.38 -4.31
CA GLY A 520 24.28 -0.44 -5.42
C GLY A 520 23.64 -0.09 -6.77
N HIS A 521 22.40 0.40 -6.74
CA HIS A 521 21.87 1.35 -7.70
C HIS A 521 21.50 2.65 -6.95
N ALA A 522 22.02 3.79 -7.40
CA ALA A 522 21.91 5.07 -6.71
C ALA A 522 20.55 5.73 -6.92
N VAL A 523 19.49 5.09 -6.41
CA VAL A 523 18.10 5.52 -6.54
C VAL A 523 17.39 5.35 -5.20
N THR A 524 16.36 6.16 -4.93
CA THR A 524 15.39 5.87 -3.86
C THR A 524 14.60 4.61 -4.22
N SER A 525 14.16 3.81 -3.25
CA SER A 525 13.27 2.68 -3.58
C SER A 525 11.86 3.14 -3.92
N GLY A 526 11.39 4.23 -3.29
CA GLY A 526 9.97 4.58 -3.23
C GLY A 526 9.15 3.67 -2.27
N ILE A 527 9.77 2.60 -1.73
CA ILE A 527 9.13 1.56 -0.92
C ILE A 527 9.38 1.88 0.55
N SER A 528 8.44 2.61 1.14
CA SER A 528 8.43 2.93 2.57
C SER A 528 7.11 2.51 3.17
N GLN A 529 7.11 2.15 4.47
CA GLN A 529 5.87 1.92 5.21
C GLN A 529 4.93 3.13 5.12
N LEU A 530 5.48 4.35 5.08
CA LEU A 530 4.69 5.58 5.01
C LEU A 530 3.93 5.73 3.68
N ASN A 531 4.44 5.10 2.62
CA ASN A 531 3.84 5.12 1.28
C ASN A 531 2.83 3.97 1.09
N ALA A 532 2.70 3.07 2.06
CA ALA A 532 1.69 2.02 2.03
C ALA A 532 0.28 2.60 2.33
N PRO A 533 -0.79 1.97 1.79
CA PRO A 533 -2.17 2.25 2.16
C PRO A 533 -2.36 2.25 3.68
N GLU A 534 -3.20 3.17 4.18
CA GLU A 534 -3.31 3.45 5.62
C GLU A 534 -3.81 2.24 6.43
N ASP A 535 -4.65 1.42 5.82
CA ASP A 535 -5.21 0.16 6.33
C ASP A 535 -4.18 -0.96 6.52
N ILE A 536 -3.02 -0.89 5.85
CA ILE A 536 -1.93 -1.87 6.02
C ILE A 536 -0.61 -1.24 6.48
N ARG A 537 -0.58 0.05 6.79
CA ARG A 537 0.65 0.81 7.10
C ARG A 537 1.44 0.22 8.28
N GLU A 538 0.77 -0.31 9.29
CA GLU A 538 1.42 -0.96 10.44
C GLU A 538 1.95 -2.38 10.11
N LEU A 539 1.39 -3.01 9.07
CA LEU A 539 1.77 -4.33 8.58
C LEU A 539 2.81 -4.28 7.45
N ALA A 540 2.90 -3.13 6.77
CA ALA A 540 3.84 -2.90 5.69
C ALA A 540 5.29 -3.00 6.18
N GLY A 541 6.10 -3.78 5.46
CA GLY A 541 7.55 -3.70 5.54
C GLY A 541 8.02 -2.40 4.89
N GLY A 542 8.78 -2.49 3.81
CA GLY A 542 9.47 -1.33 3.24
C GLY A 542 10.86 -1.14 3.82
N ILE A 543 11.60 -0.23 3.21
CA ILE A 543 12.97 0.09 3.58
C ILE A 543 12.95 1.27 4.58
N ASP A 544 13.61 1.11 5.73
CA ASP A 544 13.60 2.12 6.79
C ASP A 544 14.64 3.21 6.55
N TYR A 545 15.85 2.81 6.14
CA TYR A 545 16.98 3.71 5.97
C TYR A 545 17.62 3.60 4.60
N PHE A 546 18.14 4.71 4.09
CA PHE A 546 19.04 4.73 2.94
C PHE A 546 20.44 5.14 3.40
N VAL A 547 21.46 4.35 3.04
CA VAL A 547 22.84 4.59 3.44
C VAL A 547 23.49 5.59 2.49
N SER A 548 23.71 6.82 2.96
CA SER A 548 24.36 7.91 2.22
C SER A 548 25.47 8.58 3.04
N SER A 549 26.02 9.69 2.55
CA SER A 549 27.13 10.42 3.17
C SER A 549 26.95 11.93 3.04
N HIS A 550 27.45 12.68 4.03
CA HIS A 550 27.59 14.13 3.96
C HIS A 550 28.43 14.62 2.76
N LEU A 551 29.25 13.74 2.17
CA LEU A 551 30.05 14.05 0.99
C LEU A 551 29.24 13.96 -0.31
N TYR A 552 28.18 13.14 -0.35
CA TYR A 552 27.37 12.89 -1.55
C TYR A 552 26.14 13.79 -1.64
N GLU A 553 25.63 14.20 -0.47
CA GLU A 553 24.37 14.91 -0.34
C GLU A 553 24.56 16.44 -0.27
N PRO A 554 23.59 17.23 -0.76
CA PRO A 554 23.51 18.63 -0.42
C PRO A 554 23.01 18.73 1.04
N LEU A 555 23.68 19.52 1.89
CA LEU A 555 23.34 19.56 3.33
C LEU A 555 21.92 20.07 3.63
N GLU A 556 21.33 20.84 2.72
CA GLU A 556 19.94 21.31 2.82
C GLU A 556 19.00 20.39 2.03
N ASN A 557 17.92 19.92 2.69
CA ASN A 557 16.78 19.25 2.06
C ASN A 557 17.03 17.91 1.35
N ALA A 558 18.20 17.27 1.49
CA ALA A 558 18.50 15.96 0.87
C ALA A 558 17.41 14.90 1.10
N GLN A 559 16.81 14.88 2.30
CA GLN A 559 15.75 13.95 2.68
C GLN A 559 14.52 14.00 1.75
N ASN A 560 14.28 15.10 1.03
CA ASN A 560 13.14 15.26 0.14
C ASN A 560 13.23 14.41 -1.14
N ASP A 561 14.42 13.93 -1.48
CA ASP A 561 14.66 13.08 -2.66
C ASP A 561 14.50 11.58 -2.34
N TYR A 562 14.21 11.22 -1.08
CA TYR A 562 14.17 9.83 -0.60
C TYR A 562 12.86 9.47 0.10
N SER A 563 12.44 8.21 -0.04
CA SER A 563 11.30 7.66 0.71
C SER A 563 11.69 7.11 2.08
N GLU A 564 12.95 6.70 2.19
CA GLU A 564 13.63 6.15 3.34
C GLU A 564 14.21 7.28 4.20
N GLN A 565 14.44 7.02 5.49
CA GLN A 565 15.20 7.96 6.31
C GLN A 565 16.68 7.92 5.92
N LEU A 566 17.26 9.06 5.57
CA LEU A 566 18.69 9.14 5.26
C LEU A 566 19.52 8.85 6.52
N TRP A 567 20.46 7.92 6.40
CA TRP A 567 21.59 7.80 7.30
C TRP A 567 22.83 8.40 6.64
N LEU A 568 23.34 9.50 7.19
CA LEU A 568 24.49 10.22 6.66
C LEU A 568 25.77 9.81 7.39
N MET A 569 26.62 9.05 6.71
CA MET A 569 27.99 8.79 7.14
C MET A 569 28.86 10.06 7.00
N GLN A 570 29.89 10.18 7.84
CA GLN A 570 30.87 11.26 7.78
C GLN A 570 31.86 11.04 6.63
N GLY A 571 32.35 9.81 6.47
CA GLY A 571 33.23 9.40 5.39
C GLY A 571 32.48 8.89 4.15
N LEU A 572 33.13 8.02 3.40
CA LEU A 572 32.49 7.26 2.32
C LEU A 572 31.56 6.18 2.90
N THR A 573 30.72 5.62 2.05
CA THR A 573 29.80 4.52 2.41
C THR A 573 30.28 3.14 1.97
N THR A 574 31.34 3.07 1.15
CA THR A 574 31.94 1.83 0.63
C THR A 574 33.42 1.79 1.00
N CYS A 575 33.88 0.64 1.48
CA CYS A 575 35.29 0.35 1.65
C CYS A 575 35.74 -0.38 0.38
N PHE A 576 36.25 0.37 -0.61
CA PHE A 576 36.52 -0.18 -1.94
C PHE A 576 37.98 -0.63 -2.07
N PRO A 577 38.28 -1.83 -2.58
CA PRO A 577 39.65 -2.25 -2.84
C PRO A 577 40.25 -1.44 -4.00
N LYS A 578 41.52 -1.03 -3.86
CA LYS A 578 42.18 -0.28 -4.94
C LYS A 578 42.33 -1.16 -6.19
N PRO A 579 41.87 -0.70 -7.36
CA PRO A 579 42.11 -1.39 -8.63
C PRO A 579 43.60 -1.64 -8.87
N ARG A 580 43.94 -2.81 -9.41
CA ARG A 580 45.30 -3.09 -9.87
C ARG A 580 45.57 -2.32 -11.16
N ALA A 581 46.72 -1.65 -11.22
CA ALA A 581 47.18 -1.04 -12.46
C ALA A 581 47.37 -2.14 -13.54
N PRO A 582 46.93 -1.90 -14.78
CA PRO A 582 47.13 -2.84 -15.87
C PRO A 582 48.63 -2.99 -16.18
N ASP A 583 49.02 -4.18 -16.64
CA ASP A 583 50.39 -4.46 -17.03
C ASP A 583 50.84 -3.52 -18.17
N TYR A 584 52.09 -3.05 -18.11
CA TYR A 584 52.61 -1.98 -18.98
C TYR A 584 52.70 -2.38 -20.47
N SER A 585 52.32 -3.60 -20.86
CA SER A 585 52.34 -4.06 -22.25
C SER A 585 51.22 -3.45 -23.12
N LEU A 586 50.16 -2.89 -22.53
CA LEU A 586 49.00 -2.31 -23.24
C LEU A 586 49.18 -0.83 -23.62
N GLN A 587 50.29 -0.47 -24.27
CA GLN A 587 50.76 0.92 -24.25
C GLN A 587 50.14 1.93 -25.24
N LYS A 588 49.45 1.53 -26.33
CA LYS A 588 49.14 2.44 -27.46
C LYS A 588 47.65 2.69 -27.72
N LEU A 589 47.31 3.91 -28.16
CA LEU A 589 45.98 4.31 -28.63
C LEU A 589 45.52 3.52 -29.87
N ASP A 590 46.47 3.00 -30.66
CA ASP A 590 46.20 2.08 -31.78
C ASP A 590 45.36 0.87 -31.37
N LEU A 591 45.48 0.40 -30.11
CA LEU A 591 44.69 -0.72 -29.58
C LEU A 591 43.18 -0.45 -29.66
N PHE A 592 42.80 0.83 -29.63
CA PHE A 592 41.42 1.30 -29.66
C PHE A 592 41.03 1.90 -31.02
N ASN A 593 41.94 1.87 -32.02
CA ASN A 593 41.81 2.56 -33.31
C ASN A 593 41.57 4.08 -33.16
N ILE A 594 42.27 4.71 -32.21
CA ILE A 594 42.16 6.14 -31.92
C ILE A 594 43.44 6.84 -32.40
N ALA A 595 43.28 7.91 -33.18
CA ALA A 595 44.41 8.76 -33.60
C ALA A 595 44.95 9.59 -32.42
N HIS A 596 46.23 9.98 -32.47
CA HIS A 596 46.90 10.75 -31.42
C HIS A 596 46.37 12.19 -31.32
N GLU A 597 45.34 12.39 -30.50
CA GLU A 597 44.65 13.67 -30.27
C GLU A 597 44.26 13.82 -28.78
N ARG A 598 43.87 15.04 -28.37
CA ARG A 598 43.42 15.33 -27.00
C ARG A 598 42.16 14.51 -26.71
N LEU A 599 42.22 13.63 -25.72
CA LEU A 599 41.21 12.59 -25.53
C LEU A 599 40.26 12.94 -24.37
N TYR A 600 38.99 13.19 -24.72
CA TYR A 600 37.88 13.33 -23.78
C TYR A 600 37.12 12.00 -23.68
N LEU A 601 37.21 11.32 -22.53
CA LEU A 601 36.61 9.99 -22.35
C LEU A 601 35.25 10.09 -21.65
N VAL A 602 34.24 9.38 -22.18
CA VAL A 602 32.92 9.18 -21.55
C VAL A 602 32.70 7.68 -21.36
N PRO A 603 33.19 7.08 -20.26
CA PRO A 603 33.22 5.63 -20.10
C PRO A 603 31.96 5.07 -19.43
N GLN A 604 30.79 5.61 -19.78
CA GLN A 604 29.51 5.25 -19.19
C GLN A 604 28.62 4.48 -20.17
N THR A 605 27.64 3.75 -19.63
CA THR A 605 26.59 3.12 -20.44
C THR A 605 25.77 4.20 -21.18
N LEU A 606 25.35 3.89 -22.42
CA LEU A 606 24.79 4.90 -23.33
C LEU A 606 23.47 5.53 -22.87
N TYR A 607 22.67 4.81 -22.07
CA TYR A 607 21.43 5.35 -21.52
C TYR A 607 21.67 6.44 -20.45
N LYS A 608 22.90 6.65 -19.99
CA LYS A 608 23.26 7.79 -19.14
C LYS A 608 23.46 9.10 -19.93
N ILE A 609 23.51 9.04 -21.26
CA ILE A 609 23.80 10.20 -22.11
C ILE A 609 22.51 10.97 -22.40
N HIS A 610 22.14 11.84 -21.46
CA HIS A 610 21.00 12.74 -21.60
C HIS A 610 21.19 13.73 -22.77
N PRO A 611 20.12 14.16 -23.47
CA PRO A 611 20.24 15.09 -24.61
C PRO A 611 20.91 16.43 -24.29
N ASP A 612 20.81 16.94 -23.06
CA ASP A 612 21.52 18.17 -22.65
C ASP A 612 23.05 18.02 -22.72
N PHE A 613 23.57 16.79 -22.65
CA PHE A 613 25.00 16.50 -22.78
C PHE A 613 25.51 16.75 -24.21
N ASP A 614 24.63 16.68 -25.22
CA ASP A 614 24.99 16.91 -26.63
C ASP A 614 25.58 18.32 -26.83
N THR A 615 24.98 19.32 -26.16
CA THR A 615 25.41 20.72 -26.22
C THR A 615 26.82 20.88 -25.66
N LEU A 616 27.16 20.17 -24.58
CA LEU A 616 28.50 20.20 -24.01
C LEU A 616 29.52 19.57 -24.94
N ILE A 617 29.20 18.41 -25.52
CA ILE A 617 30.05 17.74 -26.51
C ILE A 617 30.29 18.65 -27.71
N ALA A 618 29.22 19.27 -28.24
CA ALA A 618 29.33 20.20 -29.36
C ALA A 618 30.22 21.40 -29.04
N ALA A 619 30.07 21.99 -27.84
CA ALA A 619 30.85 23.14 -27.40
C ALA A 619 32.32 22.79 -27.18
N ILE A 620 32.61 21.71 -26.46
CA ILE A 620 33.99 21.22 -26.21
C ILE A 620 34.69 20.97 -27.54
N LEU A 621 34.08 20.20 -28.45
CA LEU A 621 34.69 19.89 -29.74
C LEU A 621 34.83 21.14 -30.62
N SER A 622 33.88 22.08 -30.58
CA SER A 622 33.99 23.32 -31.37
C SER A 622 35.15 24.20 -30.90
N SER A 623 35.39 24.24 -29.59
CA SER A 623 36.46 25.05 -28.97
C SER A 623 37.81 24.37 -28.96
N ASP A 624 37.86 23.05 -29.05
CA ASP A 624 39.09 22.25 -29.18
C ASP A 624 39.12 21.51 -30.54
N PRO A 625 39.76 22.08 -31.58
CA PRO A 625 39.83 21.46 -32.90
C PRO A 625 40.63 20.14 -32.97
N ALA A 626 41.49 19.87 -31.99
CA ALA A 626 42.30 18.64 -31.92
C ALA A 626 41.80 17.69 -30.82
N GLY A 627 40.58 17.93 -30.34
CA GLY A 627 39.90 17.12 -29.34
C GLY A 627 39.03 16.05 -29.99
N ILE A 628 39.03 14.86 -29.40
CA ILE A 628 38.12 13.76 -29.74
C ILE A 628 37.35 13.30 -28.50
N VAL A 629 36.11 12.88 -28.70
CA VAL A 629 35.26 12.31 -27.65
C VAL A 629 35.13 10.82 -27.87
N VAL A 630 35.43 10.03 -26.84
CA VAL A 630 35.50 8.57 -26.91
C VAL A 630 34.52 7.94 -25.92
N LEU A 631 33.73 6.96 -26.37
CA LEU A 631 32.75 6.27 -25.54
C LEU A 631 32.54 4.81 -26.00
N PRO A 632 32.13 3.88 -25.12
CA PRO A 632 31.93 2.50 -25.51
C PRO A 632 30.65 2.29 -26.32
N THR A 633 30.62 1.27 -27.18
CA THR A 633 29.40 0.75 -27.80
C THR A 633 28.49 0.11 -26.75
N ALA A 634 27.16 0.20 -26.94
CA ALA A 634 26.19 -0.52 -26.11
C ALA A 634 26.37 -2.04 -26.17
N GLN A 635 25.97 -2.73 -25.09
CA GLN A 635 26.04 -4.18 -24.98
C GLN A 635 24.93 -4.89 -25.77
N LEU A 636 23.72 -4.32 -25.80
CA LEU A 636 22.53 -4.92 -26.38
C LEU A 636 21.70 -3.85 -27.09
N GLY A 637 20.94 -4.30 -28.10
CA GLY A 637 19.99 -3.47 -28.84
C GLY A 637 20.64 -2.41 -29.73
N ASP A 638 19.79 -1.57 -30.30
CA ASP A 638 20.21 -0.56 -31.28
C ASP A 638 20.61 0.78 -30.60
N TRP A 639 21.05 0.75 -29.33
CA TRP A 639 21.28 1.98 -28.55
C TRP A 639 22.43 2.81 -29.12
N THR A 640 23.51 2.15 -29.58
CA THR A 640 24.64 2.83 -30.23
C THR A 640 24.16 3.56 -31.49
N GLN A 641 23.40 2.88 -32.34
CA GLN A 641 22.84 3.45 -33.57
C GLN A 641 21.83 4.56 -33.26
N SER A 642 21.07 4.44 -32.18
CA SER A 642 20.07 5.43 -31.78
C SER A 642 20.72 6.71 -31.27
N LEU A 643 21.74 6.60 -30.41
CA LEU A 643 22.54 7.74 -29.99
C LEU A 643 23.30 8.37 -31.17
N ASP A 644 23.86 7.54 -32.07
CA ASP A 644 24.53 8.03 -33.27
C ASP A 644 23.58 8.81 -34.19
N ARG A 645 22.36 8.30 -34.42
CA ARG A 645 21.29 9.03 -35.16
C ARG A 645 20.91 10.34 -34.49
N ARG A 646 20.83 10.39 -33.15
CA ARG A 646 20.59 11.64 -32.42
C ARG A 646 21.72 12.63 -32.70
N TRP A 647 22.97 12.20 -32.52
CA TRP A 647 24.15 13.04 -32.72
C TRP A 647 24.40 13.46 -34.16
N GLN A 648 23.97 12.68 -35.17
CA GLN A 648 23.95 13.14 -36.56
C GLN A 648 23.03 14.35 -36.79
N ARG A 649 22.00 14.52 -35.93
CA ARG A 649 21.07 15.65 -35.99
C ARG A 649 21.47 16.79 -35.07
N THR A 650 22.06 16.50 -33.91
CA THR A 650 22.41 17.50 -32.89
C THR A 650 23.83 18.05 -33.01
N LEU A 651 24.75 17.31 -33.63
CA LEU A 651 26.12 17.77 -33.88
C LEU A 651 26.33 18.11 -35.37
N ARG A 652 27.15 19.13 -35.64
CA ARG A 652 27.60 19.41 -37.01
C ARG A 652 28.43 18.23 -37.55
N PRO A 653 28.38 17.93 -38.86
CA PRO A 653 29.09 16.77 -39.44
C PRO A 653 30.58 16.71 -39.10
N GLU A 654 31.25 17.86 -39.05
CA GLU A 654 32.69 17.97 -38.76
C GLU A 654 33.01 17.64 -37.28
N LEU A 655 32.07 17.92 -36.37
CA LEU A 655 32.21 17.56 -34.95
C LEU A 655 31.90 16.07 -34.76
N LYS A 656 30.88 15.56 -35.46
CA LYS A 656 30.44 14.16 -35.33
C LYS A 656 31.52 13.16 -35.72
N GLN A 657 32.35 13.49 -36.71
CA GLN A 657 33.50 12.67 -37.12
C GLN A 657 34.56 12.49 -36.02
N ARG A 658 34.58 13.39 -35.02
CA ARG A 658 35.50 13.35 -33.87
C ARG A 658 34.88 12.67 -32.64
N VAL A 659 33.74 12.03 -32.81
CA VAL A 659 33.10 11.19 -31.79
C VAL A 659 33.31 9.72 -32.13
N VAL A 660 34.10 9.02 -31.33
CA VAL A 660 34.56 7.66 -31.58
C VAL A 660 33.89 6.68 -30.62
N PHE A 661 33.21 5.69 -31.18
CA PHE A 661 32.71 4.55 -30.42
C PHE A 661 33.75 3.43 -30.38
N VAL A 662 34.17 3.04 -29.18
CA VAL A 662 35.08 1.90 -28.98
C VAL A 662 34.27 0.64 -28.62
N ARG A 663 34.77 -0.52 -29.03
CA ARG A 663 34.17 -1.80 -28.60
C ARG A 663 34.15 -1.92 -27.07
N ARG A 664 33.39 -2.88 -26.57
CA ARG A 664 33.46 -3.27 -25.16
C ARG A 664 34.90 -3.67 -24.79
N LEU A 665 35.34 -3.18 -23.64
CA LEU A 665 36.69 -3.36 -23.13
C LEU A 665 36.70 -4.36 -21.98
N SER A 666 37.76 -5.16 -21.89
CA SER A 666 38.10 -5.84 -20.65
C SER A 666 38.43 -4.82 -19.55
N PHE A 667 38.41 -5.24 -18.29
CA PHE A 667 38.71 -4.33 -17.17
C PHE A 667 40.09 -3.67 -17.29
N ALA A 668 41.12 -4.43 -17.66
CA ALA A 668 42.48 -3.92 -17.85
C ALA A 668 42.55 -2.89 -19.00
N GLU A 669 41.88 -3.16 -20.12
CA GLU A 669 41.79 -2.23 -21.25
C GLU A 669 41.04 -0.95 -20.87
N PHE A 670 39.98 -1.05 -20.06
CA PHE A 670 39.23 0.11 -19.57
C PHE A 670 40.10 1.01 -18.67
N ILE A 671 40.77 0.45 -17.66
CA ILE A 671 41.67 1.22 -16.80
C ILE A 671 42.80 1.85 -17.63
N ARG A 672 43.31 1.14 -18.63
CA ARG A 672 44.33 1.67 -19.52
C ARG A 672 43.81 2.83 -20.37
N LEU A 673 42.62 2.72 -20.96
CA LEU A 673 42.01 3.81 -21.71
C LEU A 673 41.75 5.03 -20.82
N ALA A 674 41.27 4.81 -19.59
CA ALA A 674 41.11 5.87 -18.59
C ALA A 674 42.44 6.57 -18.27
N GLN A 675 43.54 5.82 -18.14
CA GLN A 675 44.87 6.37 -17.91
C GLN A 675 45.39 7.20 -19.10
N LEU A 676 45.02 6.82 -20.33
CA LEU A 676 45.40 7.53 -21.56
C LEU A 676 44.57 8.79 -21.80
N ALA A 677 43.35 8.86 -21.28
CA ALA A 677 42.47 10.01 -21.43
C ALA A 677 43.05 11.26 -20.75
N ASP A 678 42.98 12.41 -21.43
CA ASP A 678 43.37 13.69 -20.83
C ASP A 678 42.37 14.08 -19.74
N VAL A 679 41.08 13.97 -20.06
CA VAL A 679 40.00 14.29 -19.15
C VAL A 679 38.85 13.30 -19.35
N VAL A 680 38.20 12.90 -18.25
CA VAL A 680 36.93 12.17 -18.30
C VAL A 680 35.78 13.16 -18.14
N LEU A 681 34.75 13.04 -18.97
CA LEU A 681 33.53 13.82 -18.86
C LEU A 681 32.46 12.97 -18.17
N ASP A 682 32.03 13.37 -16.97
CA ASP A 682 30.96 12.69 -16.23
C ASP A 682 29.61 13.10 -16.83
N PRO A 683 28.82 12.16 -17.39
CA PRO A 683 27.49 12.50 -17.88
C PRO A 683 26.54 12.82 -16.72
N PHE A 684 25.45 13.50 -17.04
CA PHE A 684 24.34 13.80 -16.14
C PHE A 684 23.03 13.47 -16.86
N PRO A 685 21.93 13.23 -16.13
CA PRO A 685 21.71 13.42 -14.69
C PRO A 685 22.48 12.46 -13.78
N VAL A 686 22.85 11.28 -14.28
CA VAL A 686 23.55 10.24 -13.50
C VAL A 686 24.98 10.08 -14.01
N GLY A 687 25.95 10.31 -13.12
CA GLY A 687 27.36 10.14 -13.41
C GLY A 687 27.91 8.75 -13.08
N GLY A 688 29.22 8.69 -12.94
CA GLY A 688 29.95 7.54 -12.45
C GLY A 688 29.80 7.33 -10.94
N GLY A 689 30.06 6.09 -10.52
CA GLY A 689 30.17 5.71 -9.11
C GLY A 689 31.39 4.80 -8.96
N ARG A 690 31.18 3.50 -9.13
CA ARG A 690 32.27 2.52 -9.24
C ARG A 690 33.31 2.89 -10.31
N SER A 691 32.86 3.28 -11.50
CA SER A 691 33.76 3.71 -12.58
C SER A 691 34.63 4.89 -12.17
N SER A 692 34.12 5.81 -11.36
CA SER A 692 34.89 6.97 -10.88
C SER A 692 35.96 6.54 -9.89
N LEU A 693 35.64 5.62 -8.96
CA LEU A 693 36.63 4.97 -8.11
C LEU A 693 37.70 4.24 -8.94
N GLU A 694 37.32 3.64 -10.06
CA GLU A 694 38.26 2.95 -10.94
C GLU A 694 39.17 3.92 -11.71
N ILE A 695 38.63 5.01 -12.23
CA ILE A 695 39.37 6.03 -13.00
C ILE A 695 40.31 6.84 -12.11
N LEU A 696 39.86 7.25 -10.93
CA LEU A 696 40.69 8.01 -9.97
C LEU A 696 41.90 7.20 -9.47
N SER A 697 41.87 5.86 -9.61
CA SER A 697 42.99 4.99 -9.22
C SER A 697 44.24 5.22 -10.08
N VAL A 698 44.05 5.69 -11.31
CA VAL A 698 45.11 6.03 -12.28
C VAL A 698 45.32 7.54 -12.45
N GLY A 699 44.70 8.35 -11.59
CA GLY A 699 44.95 9.80 -11.51
C GLY A 699 44.19 10.66 -12.51
N THR A 700 43.44 10.08 -13.44
CA THR A 700 42.77 10.86 -14.50
C THR A 700 41.67 11.75 -13.92
N PRO A 701 41.68 13.07 -14.20
CA PRO A 701 40.63 13.97 -13.73
C PRO A 701 39.29 13.69 -14.41
N ILE A 702 38.21 13.83 -13.64
CA ILE A 702 36.82 13.64 -14.06
C ILE A 702 36.11 14.98 -13.85
N ILE A 703 35.63 15.60 -14.92
CA ILE A 703 34.82 16.83 -14.83
C ILE A 703 33.40 16.42 -14.51
N VAL A 704 32.88 16.97 -13.43
CA VAL A 704 31.54 16.66 -12.92
C VAL A 704 30.70 17.92 -12.87
N LEU A 705 29.42 17.78 -13.22
CA LEU A 705 28.41 18.78 -12.91
C LEU A 705 27.79 18.44 -11.55
N GLU A 706 28.00 19.27 -10.54
CA GLU A 706 27.53 19.01 -9.18
C GLU A 706 26.01 19.25 -9.05
N GLU A 707 25.49 20.22 -9.78
CA GLU A 707 24.05 20.50 -9.86
C GLU A 707 23.37 19.55 -10.86
N ARG A 708 22.73 18.50 -10.35
CA ARG A 708 22.03 17.47 -11.14
C ARG A 708 20.82 16.91 -10.40
N THR A 709 19.94 16.23 -11.14
CA THR A 709 18.70 15.66 -10.61
C THR A 709 18.89 14.35 -9.86
N SER A 710 20.01 13.64 -10.09
CA SER A 710 20.25 12.37 -9.41
C SER A 710 20.40 12.51 -7.91
N VAL A 711 19.98 11.47 -7.19
CA VAL A 711 19.92 11.53 -5.72
C VAL A 711 21.32 11.52 -5.08
N LEU A 712 22.33 10.89 -5.70
CA LEU A 712 23.71 10.84 -5.20
C LEU A 712 24.74 11.54 -6.09
N ARG A 713 25.61 12.37 -5.50
CA ARG A 713 26.74 13.04 -6.18
C ARG A 713 28.09 12.37 -5.89
N LEU A 714 28.19 11.07 -6.19
CA LEU A 714 29.32 10.21 -5.80
C LEU A 714 30.70 10.76 -6.21
N THR A 715 30.92 11.09 -7.49
CA THR A 715 32.24 11.57 -7.95
C THR A 715 32.68 12.89 -7.26
N SER A 716 31.75 13.82 -7.00
CA SER A 716 32.05 15.04 -6.22
C SER A 716 32.45 14.67 -4.79
N GLY A 717 31.72 13.74 -4.16
CA GLY A 717 32.07 13.23 -2.83
C GLY A 717 33.45 12.58 -2.75
N PHE A 718 33.87 11.85 -3.79
CA PHE A 718 35.23 11.30 -3.86
C PHE A 718 36.29 12.40 -3.94
N TYR A 719 36.05 13.47 -4.70
CA TYR A 719 36.94 14.63 -4.67
C TYR A 719 37.00 15.26 -3.28
N LYS A 720 35.86 15.49 -2.62
CA LYS A 720 35.80 16.04 -1.26
C LYS A 720 36.56 15.16 -0.25
N ARG A 721 36.45 13.82 -0.35
CA ARG A 721 37.19 12.87 0.51
C ARG A 721 38.70 12.99 0.35
N MET A 722 39.18 13.35 -0.84
CA MET A 722 40.59 13.56 -1.16
C MET A 722 41.10 14.99 -0.86
N ASP A 723 40.33 15.80 -0.12
CA ASP A 723 40.56 17.23 0.10
C ASP A 723 40.55 18.07 -1.19
N SER A 724 39.65 17.71 -2.13
CA SER A 724 39.39 18.42 -3.39
C SER A 724 40.66 18.72 -4.21
N PRO A 725 41.43 17.68 -4.63
CA PRO A 725 42.69 17.83 -5.36
C PRO A 725 42.53 18.51 -6.73
N CYS A 726 41.30 18.60 -7.24
CA CYS A 726 40.94 19.32 -8.45
C CYS A 726 39.63 20.09 -8.22
N GLN A 727 39.71 21.32 -7.69
CA GLN A 727 38.51 22.16 -7.51
C GLN A 727 37.86 22.51 -8.85
N GLU A 728 38.65 22.74 -9.91
CA GLU A 728 38.14 22.98 -11.27
C GLU A 728 37.46 21.76 -11.90
N CYS A 729 37.59 20.56 -11.33
CA CYS A 729 36.86 19.38 -11.78
C CYS A 729 35.41 19.35 -11.26
N ILE A 730 35.09 20.09 -10.20
CA ILE A 730 33.73 20.19 -9.64
C ILE A 730 33.10 21.48 -10.19
N THR A 731 32.13 21.33 -11.08
CA THR A 731 31.54 22.45 -11.82
C THR A 731 30.07 22.64 -11.47
N HIS A 732 29.59 23.87 -11.55
CA HIS A 732 28.22 24.25 -11.17
C HIS A 732 27.41 24.80 -12.34
N SER A 733 28.02 24.90 -13.53
CA SER A 733 27.34 25.33 -14.75
C SER A 733 27.93 24.65 -15.97
N PHE A 734 27.17 24.64 -17.06
CA PHE A 734 27.63 24.11 -18.34
C PHE A 734 28.86 24.86 -18.86
N GLU A 735 28.93 26.18 -18.66
CA GLU A 735 30.08 26.98 -19.04
C GLU A 735 31.34 26.57 -18.28
N GLN A 736 31.24 26.42 -16.94
CA GLN A 736 32.36 25.96 -16.12
C GLN A 736 32.79 24.54 -16.50
N PHE A 737 31.84 23.66 -16.81
CA PHE A 737 32.11 22.31 -17.28
C PHE A 737 32.97 22.33 -18.56
N ILE A 738 32.56 23.13 -19.56
CA ILE A 738 33.28 23.27 -20.83
C ILE A 738 34.67 23.88 -20.60
N GLN A 739 34.75 24.99 -19.87
CA GLN A 739 36.00 25.69 -19.60
C GLN A 739 37.01 24.81 -18.86
N SER A 740 36.55 24.03 -17.88
CA SER A 740 37.41 23.16 -17.09
C SER A 740 37.89 21.96 -17.90
N ALA A 741 37.01 21.33 -18.69
CA ALA A 741 37.38 20.24 -19.59
C ALA A 741 38.47 20.67 -20.57
N ILE A 742 38.26 21.79 -21.27
CA ILE A 742 39.22 22.31 -22.25
C ILE A 742 40.49 22.80 -21.56
N GLY A 743 40.36 23.56 -20.47
CA GLY A 743 41.49 24.12 -19.72
C GLY A 743 42.47 23.05 -19.27
N LEU A 744 41.97 21.93 -18.75
CA LEU A 744 42.79 20.78 -18.38
C LEU A 744 43.36 20.04 -19.58
N ALA A 745 42.54 19.72 -20.59
CA ALA A 745 42.99 18.95 -21.75
C ALA A 745 44.03 19.70 -22.61
N THR A 746 43.99 21.04 -22.62
CA THR A 746 44.89 21.87 -23.43
C THR A 746 46.15 22.34 -22.70
N ASN A 747 46.16 22.31 -21.36
CA ASN A 747 47.32 22.70 -20.54
C ASN A 747 47.98 21.47 -19.90
N ARG A 748 48.96 20.90 -20.59
CA ARG A 748 49.61 19.65 -20.15
C ARG A 748 50.26 19.76 -18.76
N THR A 749 50.91 20.89 -18.47
CA THR A 749 51.54 21.13 -17.16
C THR A 749 50.49 21.13 -16.04
N ARG A 750 49.36 21.81 -16.24
CA ARG A 750 48.27 21.83 -15.25
C ARG A 750 47.65 20.44 -15.07
N LEU A 751 47.41 19.73 -16.17
CA LEU A 751 46.89 18.37 -16.15
C LEU A 751 47.79 17.41 -15.37
N ASP A 752 49.12 17.46 -15.61
CA ASP A 752 50.07 16.58 -14.92
C ASP A 752 50.15 16.90 -13.42
N ILE A 753 50.04 18.18 -13.02
CA ILE A 753 49.91 18.59 -11.60
C ILE A 753 48.65 17.97 -10.97
N VAL A 754 47.50 18.11 -11.63
CA VAL A 754 46.23 17.56 -11.12
C VAL A 754 46.30 16.04 -11.01
N ARG A 755 46.81 15.35 -12.04
CA ARG A 755 46.98 13.89 -12.03
C ARG A 755 47.84 13.41 -10.86
N ASN A 756 49.00 14.04 -10.67
CA ASN A 756 49.91 13.69 -9.58
C ASN A 756 49.26 13.94 -8.22
N THR A 757 48.52 15.05 -8.07
CA THR A 757 47.82 15.37 -6.81
C THR A 757 46.71 14.35 -6.52
N ILE A 758 45.96 13.90 -7.53
CA ILE A 758 44.98 12.81 -7.39
C ILE A 758 45.68 11.52 -6.97
N LEU A 759 46.78 11.14 -7.63
CA LEU A 759 47.54 9.92 -7.28
C LEU A 759 48.10 9.95 -5.86
N GLU A 760 48.60 11.10 -5.40
CA GLU A 760 49.08 11.30 -4.03
C GLU A 760 47.94 11.15 -3.00
N ARG A 761 46.73 11.61 -3.32
CA ARG A 761 45.59 11.62 -2.39
C ARG A 761 44.65 10.42 -2.51
N ASN A 762 44.68 9.65 -3.60
CA ASN A 762 43.68 8.60 -3.84
C ASN A 762 43.70 7.44 -2.84
N HIS A 763 44.77 7.29 -2.06
CA HIS A 763 44.81 6.34 -0.95
C HIS A 763 43.69 6.56 0.08
N LEU A 764 43.10 7.76 0.15
CA LEU A 764 41.95 8.09 1.00
C LEU A 764 40.62 7.52 0.48
N LEU A 765 40.57 7.00 -0.75
CA LEU A 765 39.37 6.40 -1.34
C LEU A 765 39.32 4.87 -1.20
N TYR A 766 40.45 4.23 -0.91
CA TYR A 766 40.56 2.77 -1.00
C TYR A 766 40.99 2.15 0.33
N GLU A 767 40.43 0.98 0.63
CA GLU A 767 40.71 0.22 1.87
C GLU A 767 40.54 1.08 3.14
N ASP A 768 39.65 2.09 3.10
CA ASP A 768 39.35 2.95 4.24
C ASP A 768 38.52 2.20 5.28
N LEU A 769 39.17 1.75 6.35
CA LEU A 769 38.53 0.99 7.43
C LEU A 769 37.64 1.86 8.32
N SER A 770 37.72 3.20 8.24
CA SER A 770 36.79 4.06 8.97
C SER A 770 35.35 3.82 8.50
N VAL A 771 35.17 3.50 7.22
CA VAL A 771 33.87 3.14 6.64
C VAL A 771 33.27 1.95 7.39
N VAL A 772 34.04 0.89 7.64
CA VAL A 772 33.57 -0.29 8.39
C VAL A 772 33.17 0.10 9.81
N THR A 773 33.96 0.92 10.47
CA THR A 773 33.67 1.41 11.83
C THR A 773 32.36 2.21 11.88
N GLU A 774 32.11 3.06 10.88
CA GLU A 774 30.87 3.83 10.76
C GLU A 774 29.67 2.93 10.46
N TRP A 775 29.82 1.88 9.64
CA TRP A 775 28.80 0.84 9.45
C TRP A 775 28.46 0.15 10.78
N GLU A 776 29.45 -0.25 11.56
CA GLU A 776 29.23 -0.87 12.88
C GLU A 776 28.48 0.06 13.83
N HIS A 777 28.85 1.35 13.86
CA HIS A 777 28.17 2.35 14.66
C HIS A 777 26.70 2.53 14.22
N MET A 778 26.45 2.64 12.91
CA MET A 778 25.10 2.72 12.34
C MET A 778 24.26 1.52 12.76
N LEU A 779 24.75 0.30 12.50
CA LEU A 779 24.03 -0.94 12.79
C LEU A 779 23.70 -1.08 14.29
N LYS A 780 24.65 -0.77 15.17
CA LYS A 780 24.43 -0.75 16.64
C LYS A 780 23.39 0.29 17.06
N THR A 781 23.26 1.38 16.32
CA THR A 781 22.39 2.50 16.66
C THR A 781 20.96 2.27 16.19
N ILE A 782 20.76 1.93 14.92
CA ILE A 782 19.41 1.78 14.33
C ILE A 782 18.60 0.65 14.96
N VAL A 783 19.26 -0.42 15.44
CA VAL A 783 18.58 -1.54 16.11
C VAL A 783 18.00 -1.10 17.46
N LYS A 784 18.61 -0.09 18.10
CA LYS A 784 18.15 0.46 19.38
C LYS A 784 17.11 1.58 19.22
N GLN A 785 17.09 2.25 18.08
CA GLN A 785 16.12 3.31 17.78
C GLN A 785 14.78 2.71 17.38
N PRO A 786 13.64 3.37 17.66
CA PRO A 786 12.36 2.96 17.06
C PRO A 786 12.45 3.04 15.53
N ARG A 787 11.58 2.29 14.86
CA ARG A 787 11.47 2.38 13.41
C ARG A 787 11.14 3.83 13.00
N PRO A 788 11.69 4.36 11.90
CA PRO A 788 11.34 5.69 11.39
C PRO A 788 9.83 5.84 11.10
N HIS A 789 9.09 6.57 11.94
CA HIS A 789 7.63 6.75 11.78
C HIS A 789 7.22 8.11 11.18
N GLN A 790 8.18 9.00 10.88
CA GLN A 790 7.93 10.31 10.27
C GLN A 790 9.09 10.69 9.34
N LEU A 791 8.79 11.05 8.09
CA LEU A 791 9.65 11.99 7.37
C LEU A 791 9.57 13.30 8.16
N LYS A 792 10.67 13.75 8.79
CA LYS A 792 10.70 14.99 9.58
C LYS A 792 10.08 16.14 8.78
N ASP A 793 9.13 16.85 9.40
CA ASP A 793 8.51 18.13 9.00
C ASP A 793 8.91 18.66 7.60
N GLN A 794 8.20 18.21 6.56
CA GLN A 794 8.12 18.94 5.28
C GLN A 794 7.07 20.06 5.39
N LYS A 795 7.26 21.01 6.32
CA LYS A 795 6.62 22.32 6.17
C LYS A 795 7.41 23.07 5.10
N ASN A 796 6.86 23.06 3.89
CA ASN A 796 7.43 23.50 2.62
C ASN A 796 8.02 22.37 1.76
N THR A 797 7.18 21.45 1.28
CA THR A 797 7.25 21.08 -0.15
C THR A 797 6.82 22.28 -0.98
N SER A 798 7.55 23.38 -0.88
CA SER A 798 7.56 24.35 -1.95
C SER A 798 8.18 23.64 -3.15
N ILE A 799 7.53 23.78 -4.30
CA ILE A 799 8.10 23.56 -5.62
C ILE A 799 9.54 24.12 -5.73
N LEU A 800 9.97 25.07 -4.87
CA LEU A 800 11.35 25.59 -4.73
C LEU A 800 12.47 24.53 -4.65
N GLY A 801 12.23 23.33 -4.10
CA GLY A 801 13.25 22.26 -4.13
C GLY A 801 13.56 21.78 -5.57
N TYR A 802 12.54 21.81 -6.42
CA TYR A 802 12.63 21.48 -7.85
C TYR A 802 13.03 22.68 -8.72
N VAL A 803 12.79 23.92 -8.26
CA VAL A 803 13.18 25.17 -8.95
C VAL A 803 14.71 25.29 -9.08
N ARG A 804 15.50 24.74 -8.15
CA ARG A 804 16.98 24.75 -8.26
C ARG A 804 17.54 23.81 -9.35
N ARG A 805 16.74 23.02 -10.06
CA ARG A 805 17.23 21.96 -10.98
C ARG A 805 16.75 22.08 -12.44
N GLY A 806 16.39 23.28 -12.91
CA GLY A 806 16.19 23.55 -14.35
C GLY A 806 14.86 23.10 -14.97
N PHE A 807 13.86 22.78 -14.13
CA PHE A 807 12.48 22.56 -14.54
C PHE A 807 11.64 23.80 -14.22
N TRP A 808 10.81 24.21 -15.19
CA TRP A 808 9.96 25.40 -15.11
C TRP A 808 9.21 25.49 -13.78
N GLY A 809 9.48 26.54 -13.01
CA GLY A 809 8.71 26.90 -11.83
C GLY A 809 7.84 28.12 -12.11
N TYR A 810 6.63 28.14 -11.56
CA TYR A 810 5.82 29.35 -11.44
C TYR A 810 5.61 29.68 -9.96
N GLU A 811 5.57 30.98 -9.66
CA GLU A 811 5.27 31.48 -8.32
C GLU A 811 4.00 32.35 -8.40
N LEU A 812 2.95 31.92 -7.70
CA LEU A 812 1.70 32.67 -7.54
C LEU A 812 1.78 33.46 -6.25
N THR A 813 2.16 34.74 -6.34
CA THR A 813 2.15 35.64 -5.19
C THR A 813 0.87 36.43 -5.13
N HIS A 814 0.13 36.30 -4.03
CA HIS A 814 -0.90 37.26 -3.68
C HIS A 814 -0.20 38.53 -3.20
N SER A 815 -0.11 39.54 -4.05
CA SER A 815 0.45 40.84 -3.68
C SER A 815 -0.39 41.46 -2.56
N LYS A 816 0.13 41.46 -1.32
CA LYS A 816 -0.29 42.42 -0.29
C LYS A 816 0.78 43.44 0.06
N HIS A 817 2.06 43.26 -0.32
CA HIS A 817 3.12 44.24 -0.04
C HIS A 817 3.94 44.59 -1.29
N ALA A 818 4.26 45.88 -1.39
CA ALA A 818 4.73 46.58 -2.58
C ALA A 818 6.06 46.06 -3.15
N ILE A 819 6.05 45.76 -4.46
CA ILE A 819 7.23 45.68 -5.31
C ILE A 819 7.71 47.13 -5.56
N PRO A 820 9.04 47.41 -5.65
CA PRO A 820 9.55 48.77 -5.83
C PRO A 820 8.91 49.49 -7.03
N LYS A 821 8.52 50.75 -6.77
CA LYS A 821 7.77 51.64 -7.66
C LYS A 821 8.44 51.80 -9.03
N GLU A 822 7.91 51.14 -10.05
CA GLU A 822 7.84 51.72 -11.40
C GLU A 822 6.42 52.26 -11.65
N PRO A 823 6.24 53.35 -12.42
CA PRO A 823 5.10 54.25 -12.23
C PRO A 823 3.74 53.82 -12.82
N ASP A 824 3.58 52.68 -13.48
CA ASP A 824 2.35 52.38 -14.24
C ASP A 824 1.84 50.93 -14.10
N ARG A 825 1.57 50.44 -12.87
CA ARG A 825 0.99 49.09 -12.68
C ARG A 825 -0.06 48.96 -11.55
N ASP A 826 -0.88 49.99 -11.31
CA ASP A 826 -2.02 49.89 -10.38
C ASP A 826 -3.29 49.24 -10.99
N GLU A 827 -3.25 48.81 -12.26
CA GLU A 827 -4.40 48.27 -12.99
C GLU A 827 -4.67 46.76 -12.77
N PHE A 828 -3.83 46.01 -12.04
CA PHE A 828 -3.90 44.54 -12.02
C PHE A 828 -4.31 43.91 -10.67
N ARG A 829 -5.14 42.85 -10.70
CA ARG A 829 -5.69 42.14 -9.52
C ARG A 829 -4.81 40.98 -9.02
N TYR A 830 -4.04 40.35 -9.90
CA TYR A 830 -3.09 39.27 -9.59
C TYR A 830 -1.82 39.45 -10.43
N SER A 831 -0.66 39.10 -9.88
CA SER A 831 0.59 38.98 -10.62
C SER A 831 1.09 37.54 -10.56
N VAL A 832 1.31 36.94 -11.73
CA VAL A 832 1.99 35.64 -11.83
C VAL A 832 3.44 35.90 -12.21
N LYS A 833 4.36 35.40 -11.40
CA LYS A 833 5.80 35.46 -11.67
C LYS A 833 6.23 34.17 -12.33
N LEU A 834 6.65 34.27 -13.59
CA LEU A 834 7.17 33.14 -14.36
C LEU A 834 8.69 33.24 -14.43
N PHE A 835 9.39 32.14 -14.15
CA PHE A 835 10.83 32.04 -14.31
C PHE A 835 11.16 31.27 -15.59
N HIS A 836 12.04 31.85 -16.42
CA HIS A 836 12.57 31.22 -17.63
C HIS A 836 14.09 31.46 -17.68
N PRO A 837 14.94 30.42 -17.68
CA PRO A 837 16.33 30.58 -18.10
C PRO A 837 16.37 30.59 -19.62
N ASP A 838 16.59 31.75 -20.26
CA ASP A 838 16.77 31.78 -21.73
C ASP A 838 18.07 31.05 -22.10
N PRO A 839 17.99 29.88 -22.77
CA PRO A 839 19.17 29.08 -23.05
C PRO A 839 20.13 29.74 -24.06
N ARG A 840 19.75 30.86 -24.70
CA ARG A 840 20.61 31.61 -25.64
C ARG A 840 21.28 32.83 -25.03
N THR A 841 20.77 33.39 -23.94
CA THR A 841 21.27 34.67 -23.39
C THR A 841 21.70 34.59 -21.93
N GLY A 842 21.33 33.54 -21.19
CA GLY A 842 21.71 33.38 -19.77
C GLY A 842 21.08 34.40 -18.82
N ILE A 843 20.07 35.14 -19.28
CA ILE A 843 19.34 36.14 -18.48
C ILE A 843 18.02 35.53 -18.02
N ASP A 844 17.79 35.53 -16.71
CA ASP A 844 16.50 35.20 -16.11
C ASP A 844 15.48 36.27 -16.50
N SER A 845 14.59 35.93 -17.43
CA SER A 845 13.50 36.82 -17.81
C SER A 845 12.34 36.62 -16.85
N THR A 846 12.09 37.62 -16.01
CA THR A 846 10.92 37.65 -15.11
C THR A 846 9.75 38.28 -15.84
N TYR A 847 8.71 37.51 -16.11
CA TYR A 847 7.47 38.03 -16.65
C TYR A 847 6.46 38.24 -15.53
N PHE A 848 5.88 39.44 -15.48
CA PHE A 848 4.76 39.77 -14.61
C PHE A 848 3.51 39.87 -15.46
N VAL A 849 2.65 38.87 -15.37
CA VAL A 849 1.35 38.88 -16.02
C VAL A 849 0.34 39.47 -15.05
N GLY A 850 -0.23 40.62 -15.41
CA GLY A 850 -1.29 41.27 -14.65
C GLY A 850 -2.67 41.01 -15.27
N ILE A 851 -3.66 40.65 -14.44
CA ILE A 851 -5.07 40.56 -14.88
C ILE A 851 -5.76 41.89 -14.53
N PRO A 852 -6.30 42.66 -15.50
CA PRO A 852 -6.89 43.97 -15.24
C PRO A 852 -8.03 43.89 -14.22
N ARG A 853 -8.14 44.88 -13.33
CA ARG A 853 -9.19 44.94 -12.29
C ARG A 853 -10.60 44.95 -12.88
N ASP A 854 -10.73 45.44 -14.11
CA ASP A 854 -12.00 45.77 -14.77
C ASP A 854 -12.60 44.59 -15.56
N ALA A 855 -11.90 43.44 -15.60
CA ALA A 855 -12.38 42.24 -16.26
C ALA A 855 -13.50 41.57 -15.44
N THR A 856 -14.65 42.23 -15.34
CA THR A 856 -15.88 41.67 -14.76
C THR A 856 -16.71 41.02 -15.85
N ASN A 857 -16.87 39.69 -15.78
CA ASN A 857 -17.85 38.87 -16.51
C ASN A 857 -17.66 38.63 -18.03
N ALA A 858 -16.46 38.28 -18.47
CA ALA A 858 -16.30 37.50 -19.70
C ALA A 858 -15.22 36.43 -19.52
N THR A 859 -15.53 35.18 -19.86
CA THR A 859 -14.59 34.06 -19.91
C THR A 859 -13.47 34.41 -20.90
N LEU A 860 -12.31 34.84 -20.39
CA LEU A 860 -11.11 34.99 -21.21
C LEU A 860 -10.66 33.59 -21.62
N THR A 861 -10.97 33.18 -22.85
CA THR A 861 -10.40 31.97 -23.42
C THR A 861 -8.88 32.16 -23.53
N ALA A 862 -8.10 31.09 -23.32
CA ALA A 862 -6.64 31.18 -23.39
C ALA A 862 -6.13 31.77 -24.73
N GLN A 863 -6.93 31.64 -25.79
CA GLN A 863 -6.69 32.23 -27.10
C GLN A 863 -6.87 33.76 -27.11
N ALA A 864 -7.92 34.30 -26.49
CA ALA A 864 -8.14 35.75 -26.35
C ALA A 864 -7.10 36.41 -25.45
N PHE A 865 -6.65 35.71 -24.40
CA PHE A 865 -5.58 36.17 -23.52
C PHE A 865 -4.23 36.24 -24.26
N CYS A 866 -3.99 35.30 -25.16
CA CYS A 866 -2.81 35.20 -25.99
C CYS A 866 -2.70 36.29 -27.07
N GLU A 867 -3.82 36.60 -27.71
CA GLU A 867 -3.93 37.71 -28.67
C GLU A 867 -3.74 39.07 -27.98
N TYR A 868 -4.15 39.19 -26.72
CA TYR A 868 -4.01 40.43 -25.95
C TYR A 868 -2.55 40.76 -25.56
N ILE A 869 -1.72 39.75 -25.30
CA ILE A 869 -0.29 39.93 -24.94
C ILE A 869 0.67 39.77 -26.12
N ASP A 870 0.15 39.63 -27.34
CA ASP A 870 0.89 39.40 -28.59
C ASP A 870 1.93 38.26 -28.48
N ALA A 871 1.54 37.16 -27.83
CA ALA A 871 2.45 36.04 -27.57
C ALA A 871 2.61 35.13 -28.80
N GLU A 872 3.85 34.70 -29.06
CA GLU A 872 4.13 33.75 -30.13
C GLU A 872 3.32 32.45 -30.00
N PRO A 873 2.89 31.82 -31.12
CA PRO A 873 1.97 30.68 -31.12
C PRO A 873 2.40 29.49 -30.26
N VAL A 874 3.72 29.28 -30.11
CA VAL A 874 4.30 28.20 -29.29
C VAL A 874 4.10 28.47 -27.80
N LYS A 875 4.27 29.73 -27.36
CA LYS A 875 4.02 30.15 -25.96
C LYS A 875 2.53 30.08 -25.64
N CYS A 876 1.68 30.35 -26.63
CA CYS A 876 0.23 30.25 -26.49
C CYS A 876 -0.30 28.85 -26.30
N ARG A 877 0.27 27.85 -27.00
CA ARG A 877 -0.07 26.44 -26.72
C ARG A 877 0.27 26.04 -25.28
N TRP A 878 1.39 26.52 -24.74
CA TRP A 878 1.81 26.20 -23.39
C TRP A 878 0.94 26.89 -22.33
N ILE A 879 0.67 28.21 -22.46
CA ILE A 879 -0.25 28.94 -21.57
C ILE A 879 -1.64 28.30 -21.57
N THR A 880 -2.12 27.90 -22.75
CA THR A 880 -3.40 27.19 -22.89
C THR A 880 -3.37 25.84 -22.19
N THR A 881 -2.28 25.07 -22.32
CA THR A 881 -2.10 23.77 -21.66
C THR A 881 -2.01 23.90 -20.15
N VAL A 882 -1.34 24.94 -19.63
CA VAL A 882 -1.24 25.22 -18.19
C VAL A 882 -2.58 25.69 -17.62
N LEU A 883 -3.33 26.54 -18.34
CA LEU A 883 -4.67 26.97 -17.91
C LEU A 883 -5.71 25.83 -18.00
N GLN A 884 -5.57 24.93 -18.97
CA GLN A 884 -6.45 23.76 -19.12
C GLN A 884 -6.11 22.63 -18.13
N ASN A 885 -4.83 22.38 -17.83
CA ASN A 885 -4.41 21.33 -16.89
C ASN A 885 -4.37 21.81 -15.43
N GLY A 886 -4.13 23.10 -15.19
CA GLY A 886 -4.25 23.73 -13.87
C GLY A 886 -5.69 23.86 -13.37
N ALA A 887 -6.68 23.70 -14.26
CA ALA A 887 -8.10 23.71 -13.91
C ALA A 887 -8.61 22.40 -13.27
N HIS A 888 -7.78 21.37 -13.10
CA HIS A 888 -8.21 20.09 -12.53
C HIS A 888 -7.60 19.68 -11.18
N ARG A 889 -6.81 20.54 -10.52
CA ARG A 889 -6.46 20.36 -9.09
C ARG A 889 -6.38 21.67 -8.31
N SER A 890 -7.54 22.24 -8.04
CA SER A 890 -7.90 22.94 -6.80
C SER A 890 -9.38 23.30 -6.89
N HIS A 891 -10.22 22.83 -5.97
CA HIS A 891 -11.61 23.29 -5.85
C HIS A 891 -11.59 24.80 -5.50
N ALA A 892 -11.82 25.72 -6.45
CA ALA A 892 -13.07 26.37 -6.88
C ALA A 892 -13.49 27.51 -5.91
N HIS A 893 -13.80 28.77 -6.25
CA HIS A 893 -14.44 29.39 -7.43
C HIS A 893 -14.05 30.90 -7.55
N VAL A 894 -14.10 31.46 -8.77
CA VAL A 894 -14.29 32.91 -8.98
C VAL A 894 -15.64 33.14 -9.66
N VAL A 895 -16.61 33.63 -8.88
CA VAL A 895 -17.72 34.49 -9.33
C VAL A 895 -17.94 35.49 -8.19
N VAL A 896 -17.82 36.79 -8.49
CA VAL A 896 -18.03 37.91 -7.56
C VAL A 896 -19.36 38.60 -7.91
N HIS A 897 -20.18 38.84 -6.90
CA HIS A 897 -21.06 40.02 -6.81
C HIS A 897 -20.82 40.69 -5.46
N LEU A 898 -20.60 42.02 -5.45
CA LEU A 898 -20.52 42.88 -4.26
C LEU A 898 -21.69 43.89 -4.28
N SER A 899 -22.19 44.26 -3.10
CA SER A 899 -22.84 45.55 -2.84
C SER A 899 -22.54 46.02 -1.41
N ASP A 900 -22.38 47.33 -1.24
CA ASP A 900 -21.82 48.08 -0.09
C ASP A 900 -22.68 48.17 1.19
N SER A 901 -22.05 48.13 2.38
CA SER A 901 -22.37 48.85 3.65
C SER A 901 -21.66 48.23 4.87
N ILE A 902 -21.09 49.03 5.80
CA ILE A 902 -20.69 48.57 7.14
C ILE A 902 -21.86 48.88 8.08
N ASP A 903 -22.50 47.82 8.59
CA ASP A 903 -23.72 47.86 9.41
C ASP A 903 -23.33 47.73 10.89
N LEU A 904 -23.18 48.86 11.61
CA LEU A 904 -22.91 48.88 13.05
C LEU A 904 -24.22 48.62 13.81
N ARG A 905 -24.26 47.60 14.68
CA ARG A 905 -25.46 47.24 15.45
C ARG A 905 -25.28 47.52 16.93
N PHE A 906 -26.37 47.88 17.60
CA PHE A 906 -26.37 48.24 19.01
C PHE A 906 -25.96 47.03 19.87
N GLY A 907 -24.81 47.11 20.54
CA GLY A 907 -24.23 46.02 21.34
C GLY A 907 -22.93 45.42 20.80
N ASP A 908 -22.41 45.91 19.67
CA ASP A 908 -21.11 45.47 19.15
C ASP A 908 -19.96 45.96 20.03
N ASP A 909 -19.03 45.06 20.36
CA ASP A 909 -17.81 45.38 21.11
C ASP A 909 -16.82 46.12 20.20
N LEU A 910 -16.72 47.44 20.41
CA LEU A 910 -15.90 48.34 19.61
C LEU A 910 -14.41 47.96 19.62
N HIS A 911 -13.94 47.29 20.67
CA HIS A 911 -12.55 46.87 20.77
C HIS A 911 -12.26 45.65 19.89
N GLN A 912 -13.22 44.72 19.74
CA GLN A 912 -13.09 43.60 18.80
C GLN A 912 -13.19 44.06 17.34
N MET A 913 -14.08 45.02 17.05
CA MET A 913 -14.22 45.58 15.71
C MET A 913 -12.96 46.32 15.26
N ALA A 914 -12.31 47.06 16.16
CA ALA A 914 -11.04 47.73 15.90
C ALA A 914 -9.92 46.74 15.51
N VAL A 915 -9.88 45.58 16.19
CA VAL A 915 -8.95 44.49 15.88
C VAL A 915 -9.30 43.79 14.56
N TYR A 916 -10.59 43.54 14.32
CA TYR A 916 -11.08 42.82 13.14
C TYR A 916 -10.87 43.63 11.84
N TYR A 917 -11.11 44.94 11.88
CA TYR A 917 -10.86 45.84 10.76
C TYR A 917 -9.46 46.48 10.78
N ASN A 918 -8.65 46.12 11.78
CA ASN A 918 -7.28 46.58 11.97
C ASN A 918 -7.14 48.12 11.95
N VAL A 919 -8.01 48.80 12.70
CA VAL A 919 -8.04 50.26 12.92
C VAL A 919 -7.87 50.56 14.41
N ASP A 920 -7.39 51.75 14.74
CA ASP A 920 -7.15 52.13 16.13
C ASP A 920 -8.46 52.21 16.93
N ALA A 921 -8.50 51.56 18.09
CA ALA A 921 -9.71 51.42 18.91
C ALA A 921 -10.20 52.74 19.49
N LEU A 922 -9.29 53.67 19.80
CA LEU A 922 -9.65 55.03 20.25
C LEU A 922 -10.23 55.85 19.10
N ALA A 923 -9.69 55.70 17.88
CA ALA A 923 -10.24 56.35 16.69
C ALA A 923 -11.63 55.82 16.31
N LEU A 924 -11.88 54.51 16.53
CA LEU A 924 -13.17 53.88 16.30
C LEU A 924 -14.21 54.28 17.37
N GLU A 925 -13.80 54.34 18.65
CA GLU A 925 -14.63 54.88 19.72
C GLU A 925 -14.99 56.35 19.48
N GLU A 926 -14.05 57.18 19.05
CA GLU A 926 -14.30 58.59 18.76
C GLU A 926 -15.22 58.76 17.55
N ALA A 927 -15.09 57.92 16.50
CA ALA A 927 -16.01 57.90 15.37
C ALA A 927 -17.45 57.50 15.77
N VAL A 928 -17.61 56.53 16.68
CA VAL A 928 -18.92 56.07 17.18
C VAL A 928 -19.56 57.10 18.11
N ARG A 929 -18.76 57.76 18.95
CA ARG A 929 -19.20 58.86 19.84
C ARG A 929 -19.59 60.11 19.03
N THR A 930 -18.86 60.40 17.95
CA THR A 930 -19.17 61.49 17.00
C THR A 930 -20.41 61.17 16.15
N ALA A 931 -20.74 59.88 16.00
CA ALA A 931 -21.93 59.38 15.31
C ALA A 931 -23.17 59.25 16.23
N GLY A 932 -23.06 59.47 17.54
CA GLY A 932 -24.20 59.72 18.44
C GLY A 932 -24.84 58.51 19.14
N TYR A 933 -24.15 57.38 19.30
CA TYR A 933 -24.68 56.18 19.98
C TYR A 933 -24.25 56.11 21.47
N ASP A 934 -25.20 55.84 22.39
CA ASP A 934 -25.01 55.87 23.85
C ASP A 934 -24.86 54.46 24.47
N PRO A 935 -23.78 54.13 25.20
CA PRO A 935 -23.46 52.74 25.57
C PRO A 935 -24.20 52.13 26.78
N GLU A 936 -25.10 52.84 27.49
CA GLU A 936 -25.55 52.43 28.85
C GLU A 936 -27.05 52.05 29.04
N SER A 937 -27.78 51.49 28.06
CA SER A 937 -29.21 51.12 28.27
C SER A 937 -29.49 49.63 28.64
N THR A 938 -29.53 49.40 29.95
CA THR A 938 -29.94 48.20 30.70
C THR A 938 -31.43 47.85 30.64
N GLN A 939 -31.80 46.58 30.34
CA GLN A 939 -33.15 46.05 30.67
C GLN A 939 -33.27 44.53 30.96
N TRP A 940 -32.19 43.76 31.11
CA TRP A 940 -32.28 42.30 31.26
C TRP A 940 -31.96 41.72 32.66
N LEU A 941 -31.82 42.56 33.69
CA LEU A 941 -31.40 42.12 35.03
C LEU A 941 -32.53 41.59 35.95
N GLN A 942 -33.81 41.59 35.54
CA GLN A 942 -34.94 41.38 36.47
C GLN A 942 -35.65 40.02 36.44
N ALA A 943 -35.37 39.11 35.50
CA ALA A 943 -36.05 37.79 35.44
C ALA A 943 -35.31 36.66 36.18
N ARG A 944 -34.26 36.99 36.96
CA ARG A 944 -33.34 36.05 37.61
C ARG A 944 -33.79 35.56 39.01
N ALA A 945 -34.99 35.91 39.47
CA ALA A 945 -35.38 35.74 40.88
C ALA A 945 -36.44 34.66 41.21
N GLU A 946 -37.14 34.01 40.26
CA GLU A 946 -38.37 33.25 40.61
C GLU A 946 -38.43 31.74 40.30
N ARG A 947 -37.33 31.02 40.06
CA ARG A 947 -37.42 29.56 39.81
C ARG A 947 -36.40 28.68 40.53
N ASP A 948 -36.14 29.01 41.79
CA ASP A 948 -35.68 28.07 42.82
C ASP A 948 -36.81 27.15 43.35
N LEU A 949 -38.01 27.20 42.76
CA LEU A 949 -39.15 26.36 43.10
C LEU A 949 -39.51 25.47 41.90
N LEU A 950 -39.05 24.21 41.93
CA LEU A 950 -39.76 22.96 41.58
C LEU A 950 -38.77 21.82 41.27
N ILE A 951 -38.22 21.25 42.35
CA ILE A 951 -38.06 19.79 42.48
C ILE A 951 -39.48 19.23 42.52
N ALA A 952 -40.01 18.81 41.38
CA ALA A 952 -41.11 17.87 41.25
C ALA A 952 -41.38 17.71 39.76
N ALA A 953 -41.13 16.51 39.24
CA ALA A 953 -41.64 16.11 37.94
C ALA A 953 -43.15 16.39 37.90
N PRO A 954 -43.69 17.03 36.85
CA PRO A 954 -45.12 16.99 36.63
C PRO A 954 -45.53 15.53 36.37
N PRO A 955 -46.67 15.05 36.89
CA PRO A 955 -47.13 13.70 36.66
C PRO A 955 -47.38 13.54 35.16
N PHE A 956 -46.74 12.53 34.60
CA PHE A 956 -46.85 12.16 33.20
C PHE A 956 -48.33 11.88 32.88
N SER A 957 -48.99 12.74 32.11
CA SER A 957 -50.27 12.41 31.49
C SER A 957 -49.93 11.69 30.19
N PRO A 958 -50.05 10.35 30.12
CA PRO A 958 -49.70 9.63 28.90
C PRO A 958 -50.63 10.12 27.78
N LYS A 959 -50.10 10.86 26.80
CA LYS A 959 -50.75 10.99 25.50
C LYS A 959 -50.88 9.57 24.96
N LYS A 960 -52.07 8.96 25.12
CA LYS A 960 -52.34 7.59 24.69
C LYS A 960 -52.29 7.56 23.16
N ARG A 961 -51.19 7.06 22.62
CA ARG A 961 -51.13 6.68 21.22
C ARG A 961 -52.01 5.44 21.02
N ASN A 962 -52.86 5.51 20.01
CA ASN A 962 -53.88 4.51 19.77
C ASN A 962 -53.25 3.22 19.25
N LYS A 963 -53.71 2.10 19.83
CA LYS A 963 -53.26 0.72 19.59
C LYS A 963 -53.38 0.33 18.11
N SER A 964 -52.25 0.18 17.43
CA SER A 964 -52.05 -0.88 16.41
C SER A 964 -50.60 -0.88 15.94
N LEU A 965 -49.96 -2.04 16.02
CA LEU A 965 -48.54 -2.38 15.83
C LEU A 965 -47.64 -2.17 17.07
N HIS A 966 -46.95 -3.26 17.43
CA HIS A 966 -46.07 -3.41 18.58
C HIS A 966 -44.93 -2.37 18.60
N CYS A 967 -45.08 -1.29 19.38
CA CYS A 967 -43.94 -0.44 19.75
C CYS A 967 -43.28 -1.00 21.02
N GLU A 968 -41.95 -0.99 21.11
CA GLU A 968 -41.19 -1.64 22.19
C GLU A 968 -40.09 -0.74 22.79
N LEU A 969 -39.90 0.48 22.28
CA LEU A 969 -38.73 1.34 22.50
C LEU A 969 -39.09 2.79 22.88
N THR A 970 -38.31 3.42 23.76
CA THR A 970 -38.30 4.88 23.98
C THR A 970 -36.97 5.49 23.53
N ILE A 971 -37.02 6.70 22.95
CA ILE A 971 -35.82 7.51 22.67
C ILE A 971 -35.73 8.62 23.71
N GLY A 972 -34.56 8.82 24.32
CA GLY A 972 -34.32 9.90 25.28
C GLY A 972 -33.16 10.77 24.85
N LEU A 973 -33.37 12.09 24.88
CA LEU A 973 -32.35 13.08 24.56
C LEU A 973 -32.19 14.06 25.72
N THR A 974 -30.94 14.47 25.97
CA THR A 974 -30.60 15.61 26.84
C THR A 974 -30.04 16.71 25.97
N THR A 975 -30.62 17.92 25.95
CA THR A 975 -30.14 19.02 25.09
C THR A 975 -29.64 20.21 25.89
N CYS A 976 -28.62 20.88 25.34
CA CYS A 976 -27.83 21.91 26.00
C CYS A 976 -27.83 23.21 25.17
N LYS A 977 -28.66 24.21 25.53
CA LYS A 977 -28.57 25.65 25.19
C LYS A 977 -28.32 26.07 23.73
N ARG A 978 -28.34 25.16 22.77
CA ARG A 978 -27.91 25.37 21.38
C ARG A 978 -29.03 24.93 20.45
N LEU A 979 -30.05 25.78 20.33
CA LEU A 979 -31.25 25.51 19.51
C LEU A 979 -30.92 25.00 18.10
N ARG A 980 -29.92 25.60 17.46
CA ARG A 980 -29.45 25.19 16.11
C ARG A 980 -28.99 23.73 16.08
N HIS A 981 -28.25 23.27 17.07
CA HIS A 981 -27.74 21.90 17.12
C HIS A 981 -28.85 20.90 17.46
N PHE A 982 -29.75 21.25 18.37
CA PHE A 982 -30.95 20.47 18.62
C PHE A 982 -31.79 20.29 17.35
N GLN A 983 -32.03 21.37 16.59
CA GLN A 983 -32.77 21.30 15.33
C GLN A 983 -32.09 20.42 14.30
N VAL A 984 -30.76 20.47 14.19
CA VAL A 984 -29.99 19.59 13.29
C VAL A 984 -30.15 18.14 13.71
N THR A 985 -30.05 17.85 15.01
CA THR A 985 -30.22 16.50 15.58
C THR A 985 -31.60 15.94 15.29
N MET A 986 -32.65 16.70 15.58
CA MET A 986 -34.02 16.22 15.42
C MET A 986 -34.43 16.05 13.96
N ARG A 987 -33.98 16.93 13.05
CA ARG A 987 -34.23 16.75 11.60
C ARG A 987 -33.51 15.54 11.04
N ALA A 988 -32.27 15.28 11.49
CA ALA A 988 -31.53 14.09 11.10
C ALA A 988 -32.25 12.82 11.58
N LEU A 989 -32.65 12.78 12.85
CA LEU A 989 -33.37 11.65 13.43
C LEU A 989 -34.73 11.40 12.75
N SER A 990 -35.52 12.46 12.49
CA SER A 990 -36.79 12.34 11.75
C SER A 990 -36.59 11.79 10.33
N ARG A 991 -35.54 12.20 9.62
CA ARG A 991 -35.25 11.70 8.26
C ARG A 991 -34.85 10.22 8.24
N VAL A 992 -34.13 9.75 9.25
CA VAL A 992 -33.72 8.34 9.32
C VAL A 992 -34.91 7.44 9.67
N LEU A 993 -35.77 7.90 10.58
CA LEU A 993 -36.89 7.12 11.13
C LEU A 993 -38.19 7.23 10.32
N ASP A 994 -38.36 8.32 9.58
CA ASP A 994 -39.45 8.56 8.64
C ASP A 994 -38.87 9.14 7.34
N PRO A 995 -38.17 8.32 6.54
CA PRO A 995 -37.49 8.80 5.34
C PRO A 995 -38.43 9.34 4.27
N VAL A 996 -39.73 9.07 4.38
CA VAL A 996 -40.74 9.52 3.41
C VAL A 996 -41.21 10.94 3.71
N ASN A 997 -41.60 11.24 4.96
CA ASN A 997 -42.13 12.57 5.29
C ASN A 997 -41.18 13.42 6.16
N ALA A 998 -40.15 12.81 6.74
CA ALA A 998 -39.15 13.44 7.60
C ALA A 998 -39.74 14.29 8.74
N SER A 999 -40.95 13.93 9.18
CA SER A 999 -41.81 14.81 9.96
C SER A 999 -41.53 14.72 11.46
N SER A 1000 -41.37 13.51 11.99
CA SER A 1000 -41.13 13.27 13.41
C SER A 1000 -40.46 11.91 13.63
N PRO A 1001 -39.52 11.79 14.59
CA PRO A 1001 -38.94 10.49 14.94
C PRO A 1001 -39.97 9.52 15.54
N LEU A 1002 -41.10 10.02 16.03
CA LEU A 1002 -42.21 9.20 16.53
C LEU A 1002 -42.94 8.45 15.40
N ALA A 1003 -42.72 8.79 14.13
CA ALA A 1003 -43.42 8.12 13.04
C ALA A 1003 -42.99 6.66 12.83
N HIS A 1004 -41.84 6.23 13.37
CA HIS A 1004 -41.40 4.84 13.28
C HIS A 1004 -42.24 3.91 14.19
N PRO A 1005 -42.70 2.73 13.71
CA PRO A 1005 -43.62 1.86 14.47
C PRO A 1005 -43.07 1.33 15.80
N LEU A 1006 -41.75 1.15 15.91
CA LEU A 1006 -41.10 0.65 17.13
C LEU A 1006 -40.98 1.72 18.23
N VAL A 1007 -41.04 3.01 17.89
CA VAL A 1007 -40.82 4.12 18.83
C VAL A 1007 -42.12 4.47 19.54
N CYS A 1008 -42.20 4.16 20.84
CA CYS A 1008 -43.34 4.46 21.67
C CYS A 1008 -43.40 5.93 22.10
N ARG A 1009 -42.26 6.50 22.52
CA ARG A 1009 -42.13 7.90 22.97
C ARG A 1009 -40.74 8.46 22.70
N VAL A 1010 -40.66 9.79 22.65
CA VAL A 1010 -39.41 10.54 22.58
C VAL A 1010 -39.42 11.63 23.67
N TYR A 1011 -38.48 11.54 24.60
CA TYR A 1011 -38.28 12.53 25.66
C TYR A 1011 -37.13 13.46 25.35
N VAL A 1012 -37.34 14.76 25.56
CA VAL A 1012 -36.29 15.77 25.46
C VAL A 1012 -36.16 16.47 26.80
N VAL A 1013 -35.08 16.18 27.55
CA VAL A 1013 -34.76 16.88 28.79
C VAL A 1013 -33.91 18.10 28.45
N ASP A 1014 -34.49 19.28 28.64
CA ASP A 1014 -33.81 20.55 28.40
C ASP A 1014 -32.97 20.98 29.60
N ASP A 1015 -31.66 21.12 29.40
CA ASP A 1015 -30.72 21.58 30.42
C ASP A 1015 -30.58 23.11 30.43
N THR A 1016 -31.71 23.79 30.65
CA THR A 1016 -31.82 25.23 30.92
C THR A 1016 -31.62 26.14 29.71
N SER A 1017 -32.21 25.81 28.55
CA SER A 1017 -32.23 26.70 27.38
C SER A 1017 -33.08 27.96 27.64
N SER A 1018 -32.93 28.96 26.77
CA SER A 1018 -33.72 30.20 26.88
C SER A 1018 -35.21 29.90 26.66
N GLU A 1019 -36.11 30.72 27.22
CA GLU A 1019 -37.57 30.54 27.00
C GLU A 1019 -37.96 30.68 25.53
N PHE A 1020 -37.23 31.51 24.77
CA PHE A 1020 -37.41 31.61 23.33
C PHE A 1020 -37.08 30.29 22.63
N ASP A 1021 -35.93 29.68 22.95
CA ASP A 1021 -35.52 28.40 22.36
C ASP A 1021 -36.48 27.27 22.75
N LYS A 1022 -36.93 27.21 24.01
CA LYS A 1022 -37.91 26.22 24.47
C LYS A 1022 -39.22 26.30 23.68
N LEU A 1023 -39.75 27.50 23.48
CA LEU A 1023 -40.95 27.71 22.68
C LEU A 1023 -40.72 27.36 21.21
N GLN A 1024 -39.54 27.65 20.65
CA GLN A 1024 -39.23 27.30 19.27
C GLN A 1024 -39.08 25.78 19.08
N MET A 1025 -38.40 25.08 19.98
CA MET A 1025 -38.29 23.62 19.97
C MET A 1025 -39.67 22.94 20.04
N ALA A 1026 -40.51 23.36 20.99
CA ALA A 1026 -41.86 22.81 21.17
C ALA A 1026 -42.80 23.14 20.00
N ARG A 1027 -42.60 24.26 19.29
CA ARG A 1027 -43.38 24.60 18.09
C ARG A 1027 -42.98 23.77 16.87
N GLU A 1028 -41.69 23.49 16.68
CA GLU A 1028 -41.20 22.71 15.55
C GLU A 1028 -41.49 21.21 15.69
N TRP A 1029 -41.54 20.69 16.92
CA TRP A 1029 -41.89 19.30 17.21
C TRP A 1029 -42.92 19.16 18.35
N PRO A 1030 -44.18 19.55 18.11
CA PRO A 1030 -45.23 19.58 19.14
C PRO A 1030 -45.65 18.20 19.68
N ASP A 1031 -45.24 17.14 18.99
CA ASP A 1031 -45.58 15.76 19.33
C ASP A 1031 -44.58 15.09 20.29
N LEU A 1032 -43.45 15.73 20.58
CA LEU A 1032 -42.43 15.23 21.53
C LEU A 1032 -42.73 15.70 22.95
N ASP A 1033 -42.23 14.95 23.93
CA ASP A 1033 -42.42 15.26 25.33
C ASP A 1033 -41.19 16.00 25.89
N PHE A 1034 -41.33 17.32 26.06
CA PHE A 1034 -40.26 18.18 26.60
C PHE A 1034 -40.33 18.28 28.13
N VAL A 1035 -39.17 18.11 28.78
CA VAL A 1035 -39.02 18.19 30.23
C VAL A 1035 -38.01 19.29 30.55
N HIS A 1036 -38.51 20.43 31.04
CA HIS A 1036 -37.70 21.62 31.28
C HIS A 1036 -37.20 21.67 32.73
N LYS A 1037 -35.87 21.61 32.91
CA LYS A 1037 -35.25 21.70 34.24
C LYS A 1037 -35.06 23.16 34.65
N SER A 1038 -35.14 23.44 35.95
CA SER A 1038 -34.76 24.75 36.49
C SER A 1038 -33.23 24.87 36.60
N PRO A 1039 -32.67 26.09 36.62
CA PRO A 1039 -31.21 26.30 36.74
C PRO A 1039 -30.53 25.60 37.91
N LYS A 1040 -31.27 25.31 38.99
CA LYS A 1040 -30.78 24.60 40.18
C LYS A 1040 -30.56 23.09 39.95
N PHE A 1041 -31.26 22.51 38.98
CA PHE A 1041 -31.12 21.10 38.59
C PHE A 1041 -30.31 20.94 37.30
N ARG A 1042 -29.37 21.86 37.09
CA ARG A 1042 -28.43 21.81 35.98
C ARG A 1042 -27.39 20.73 36.26
N GLY A 1043 -27.07 19.97 35.23
CA GLY A 1043 -26.05 18.93 35.31
C GLY A 1043 -26.50 17.65 34.64
N HIS A 1044 -25.54 17.01 33.99
CA HIS A 1044 -25.74 15.84 33.16
C HIS A 1044 -26.29 14.63 33.95
N ALA A 1045 -25.69 14.32 35.11
CA ALA A 1045 -26.15 13.26 36.02
C ALA A 1045 -27.60 13.44 36.50
N GLN A 1046 -28.06 14.69 36.68
CA GLN A 1046 -29.43 15.00 37.08
C GLN A 1046 -30.42 14.81 35.92
N SER A 1047 -30.03 15.17 34.68
CA SER A 1047 -30.81 14.89 33.47
C SER A 1047 -31.03 13.39 33.27
N MET A 1048 -29.97 12.60 33.48
CA MET A 1048 -30.01 11.14 33.31
C MET A 1048 -30.86 10.44 34.36
N ASN A 1049 -30.73 10.82 35.63
CA ASN A 1049 -31.63 10.36 36.69
C ASN A 1049 -33.11 10.63 36.39
N LEU A 1050 -33.42 11.74 35.70
CA LEU A 1050 -34.79 12.08 35.32
C LEU A 1050 -35.28 11.23 34.14
N LEU A 1051 -34.48 11.07 33.09
CA LEU A 1051 -34.81 10.20 31.94
C LEU A 1051 -35.06 8.75 32.38
N MET A 1052 -34.20 8.19 33.25
CA MET A 1052 -34.35 6.82 33.75
C MET A 1052 -35.62 6.60 34.58
N ARG A 1053 -36.24 7.66 35.13
CA ARG A 1053 -37.54 7.59 35.81
C ARG A 1053 -38.74 7.71 34.87
N LEU A 1054 -38.53 8.21 33.64
CA LEU A 1054 -39.58 8.49 32.66
C LEU A 1054 -39.73 7.40 31.60
N VAL A 1055 -38.69 6.59 31.38
CA VAL A 1055 -38.71 5.49 30.40
C VAL A 1055 -39.46 4.30 30.98
N GLU A 1056 -40.57 3.94 30.33
CA GLU A 1056 -41.44 2.82 30.72
C GLU A 1056 -41.31 1.61 29.78
N SER A 1057 -40.57 1.76 28.68
CA SER A 1057 -40.35 0.71 27.68
C SER A 1057 -39.18 -0.20 28.04
N ARG A 1058 -39.20 -1.44 27.53
CA ARG A 1058 -38.12 -2.41 27.76
C ARG A 1058 -36.80 -1.94 27.17
N TYR A 1059 -36.85 -1.39 25.95
CA TYR A 1059 -35.65 -0.94 25.25
C TYR A 1059 -35.54 0.59 25.23
N PHE A 1060 -34.34 1.11 25.48
CA PHE A 1060 -34.07 2.54 25.55
C PHE A 1060 -32.92 2.94 24.61
N LEU A 1061 -33.20 3.77 23.61
CA LEU A 1061 -32.17 4.41 22.79
C LEU A 1061 -31.83 5.76 23.42
N TYR A 1062 -30.66 5.83 24.04
CA TYR A 1062 -30.17 7.06 24.65
C TYR A 1062 -29.28 7.83 23.67
N LEU A 1063 -29.53 9.14 23.51
CA LEU A 1063 -28.68 10.07 22.76
C LEU A 1063 -28.27 11.22 23.68
N GLU A 1064 -27.01 11.25 24.10
CA GLU A 1064 -26.44 12.33 24.93
C GLU A 1064 -26.15 13.58 24.10
N ASP A 1065 -26.68 14.75 24.43
CA ASP A 1065 -26.35 16.01 23.72
C ASP A 1065 -26.78 16.00 22.22
N ASP A 1066 -26.11 16.82 21.40
CA ASP A 1066 -26.50 17.14 20.03
C ASP A 1066 -25.67 16.32 19.04
N TRP A 1067 -26.34 15.56 18.16
CA TRP A 1067 -25.73 14.64 17.20
C TRP A 1067 -26.22 14.83 15.78
N LEU A 1068 -25.34 14.58 14.81
CA LEU A 1068 -25.68 14.53 13.39
C LEU A 1068 -25.40 13.12 12.84
N THR A 1069 -26.38 12.53 12.16
CA THR A 1069 -26.18 11.26 11.45
C THR A 1069 -25.41 11.50 10.14
N LEU A 1070 -24.31 10.77 9.92
CA LEU A 1070 -23.51 10.82 8.69
C LEU A 1070 -23.68 9.52 7.87
N ASN A 1071 -23.75 9.63 6.54
CA ASN A 1071 -23.82 8.56 5.52
C ASN A 1071 -24.92 7.49 5.69
N HIS A 1072 -25.81 7.34 4.69
CA HIS A 1072 -26.73 6.20 4.44
C HIS A 1072 -27.36 5.45 5.65
N VAL A 1073 -27.53 6.11 6.80
CA VAL A 1073 -28.17 5.53 7.99
C VAL A 1073 -29.66 5.33 7.69
N THR A 1074 -30.17 4.14 8.00
CA THR A 1074 -31.60 3.81 7.89
C THR A 1074 -32.13 3.41 9.26
N ALA A 1075 -33.46 3.39 9.41
CA ALA A 1075 -34.09 2.91 10.64
C ALA A 1075 -33.61 1.49 11.03
N ASN A 1076 -33.33 0.63 10.05
CA ASN A 1076 -32.79 -0.72 10.28
C ASN A 1076 -31.43 -0.71 10.99
N HIS A 1077 -30.55 0.22 10.63
CA HIS A 1077 -29.23 0.37 11.27
C HIS A 1077 -29.32 0.97 12.69
N LEU A 1078 -30.31 1.84 12.93
CA LEU A 1078 -30.45 2.56 14.20
C LEU A 1078 -31.24 1.77 15.25
N LEU A 1079 -32.24 0.99 14.82
CA LEU A 1079 -33.21 0.32 15.71
C LEU A 1079 -33.28 -1.19 15.49
N ASP A 1080 -33.49 -1.68 14.26
CA ASP A 1080 -33.85 -3.09 14.02
C ASP A 1080 -32.66 -4.06 14.19
N GLU A 1081 -31.48 -3.76 13.63
CA GLU A 1081 -30.28 -4.59 13.77
C GLU A 1081 -29.78 -4.67 15.22
N PRO A 1082 -29.66 -3.54 15.98
CA PRO A 1082 -29.29 -3.60 17.39
C PRO A 1082 -30.31 -4.37 18.24
N LEU A 1083 -31.60 -4.20 17.97
CA LEU A 1083 -32.66 -4.91 18.70
C LEU A 1083 -32.63 -6.42 18.43
N ALA A 1084 -32.37 -6.83 17.19
CA ALA A 1084 -32.20 -8.24 16.83
C ALA A 1084 -31.02 -8.90 17.58
N VAL A 1085 -29.96 -8.14 17.83
CA VAL A 1085 -28.76 -8.62 18.55
C VAL A 1085 -29.04 -8.79 20.04
N LEU A 1086 -29.71 -7.82 20.68
CA LEU A 1086 -30.14 -7.95 22.07
C LEU A 1086 -31.06 -9.17 22.27
N LYS A 1087 -32.02 -9.38 21.34
CA LYS A 1087 -32.91 -10.54 21.36
C LYS A 1087 -32.19 -11.87 21.10
N TYR A 1088 -31.14 -11.87 20.26
CA TYR A 1088 -30.32 -13.06 20.01
C TYR A 1088 -29.48 -13.44 21.23
N ALA A 1089 -28.87 -12.46 21.90
CA ALA A 1089 -28.10 -12.67 23.12
C ALA A 1089 -28.94 -13.31 24.24
N GLU A 1090 -30.15 -12.79 24.44
CA GLU A 1090 -31.15 -13.36 25.34
C GLU A 1090 -31.44 -14.84 24.99
N SER A 1091 -31.53 -15.17 23.70
CA SER A 1091 -31.88 -16.53 23.24
C SER A 1091 -30.79 -17.58 23.50
N ILE A 1092 -29.52 -17.19 23.57
CA ILE A 1092 -28.38 -18.09 23.83
C ILE A 1092 -27.95 -18.11 25.30
N GLY A 1093 -28.58 -17.28 26.15
CA GLY A 1093 -28.30 -17.24 27.60
C GLY A 1093 -26.92 -16.70 27.96
N GLU A 1094 -26.23 -16.05 27.02
CA GLU A 1094 -24.93 -15.44 27.26
C GLU A 1094 -25.09 -13.93 27.51
N PRO A 1095 -24.56 -13.39 28.63
CA PRO A 1095 -24.60 -11.95 28.89
C PRO A 1095 -23.75 -11.24 27.85
N LEU A 1096 -24.36 -10.34 27.08
CA LEU A 1096 -23.64 -9.54 26.09
C LEU A 1096 -22.89 -8.42 26.81
N LEU A 1097 -21.75 -8.79 27.42
CA LEU A 1097 -20.82 -7.86 28.06
C LEU A 1097 -19.99 -7.19 26.97
N GLN A 1098 -20.58 -6.13 26.42
CA GLN A 1098 -19.96 -5.13 25.58
C GLN A 1098 -19.55 -5.58 24.17
N VAL A 1099 -20.04 -4.82 23.19
CA VAL A 1099 -19.49 -4.77 21.84
C VAL A 1099 -19.07 -3.33 21.59
N LEU A 1100 -17.77 -3.07 21.52
CA LEU A 1100 -17.24 -1.79 21.07
C LEU A 1100 -16.90 -1.89 19.59
N LEU A 1101 -17.83 -1.47 18.75
CA LEU A 1101 -17.56 -1.09 17.35
C LEU A 1101 -18.03 0.34 17.08
N ASN A 1102 -17.86 1.20 18.08
CA ASN A 1102 -17.89 2.64 17.89
C ASN A 1102 -16.98 3.30 18.94
N ASP A 1103 -15.67 3.34 18.69
CA ASP A 1103 -14.77 4.14 19.52
C ASP A 1103 -14.90 5.66 19.22
N GLN A 1104 -15.84 6.08 18.36
CA GLN A 1104 -15.89 7.45 17.86
C GLN A 1104 -16.97 8.28 18.53
N SER A 1105 -16.62 8.85 19.69
CA SER A 1105 -16.82 10.29 19.85
C SER A 1105 -15.77 11.02 19.01
N SER A 1106 -15.82 10.95 17.67
CA SER A 1106 -14.92 11.75 16.86
C SER A 1106 -15.41 13.19 16.85
N ARG A 1107 -14.85 13.97 17.75
CA ARG A 1107 -14.94 15.44 17.73
C ARG A 1107 -14.51 16.04 16.37
N GLY A 1108 -13.83 15.27 15.53
CA GLY A 1108 -13.39 15.66 14.18
C GLY A 1108 -14.39 15.42 13.04
N CYS A 1109 -15.45 14.62 13.20
CA CYS A 1109 -16.39 14.37 12.09
C CYS A 1109 -17.42 15.51 11.88
N ALA A 1110 -17.58 16.45 12.82
CA ALA A 1110 -18.52 17.57 12.67
C ALA A 1110 -18.10 18.61 11.61
N TYR A 1111 -16.82 18.60 11.20
CA TYR A 1111 -16.24 19.57 10.25
C TYR A 1111 -15.78 18.94 8.92
N ALA A 1112 -16.04 17.65 8.72
CA ALA A 1112 -15.73 16.95 7.47
C ALA A 1112 -16.91 17.03 6.50
N ILE A 1113 -16.60 17.21 5.21
CA ILE A 1113 -17.55 17.27 4.09
C ILE A 1113 -18.48 16.04 4.15
N PRO A 1114 -19.81 16.16 3.86
CA PRO A 1114 -20.83 15.13 4.15
C PRO A 1114 -20.64 13.70 3.60
N ASN A 1115 -19.57 13.42 2.85
CA ASN A 1115 -19.27 12.10 2.26
C ASN A 1115 -17.83 11.59 2.55
N GLU A 1116 -17.03 12.31 3.34
CA GLU A 1116 -15.60 12.03 3.53
C GLU A 1116 -15.17 12.07 5.01
N CYS A 1117 -15.95 11.48 5.94
CA CYS A 1117 -15.34 11.15 7.24
C CYS A 1117 -14.54 9.85 7.08
N PRO A 1118 -13.20 9.85 7.33
CA PRO A 1118 -12.41 8.63 7.29
C PRO A 1118 -13.04 7.60 8.19
N ALA A 1119 -13.16 6.38 7.68
CA ALA A 1119 -13.60 5.22 8.42
C ALA A 1119 -12.55 4.79 9.45
N LEU A 1120 -11.96 5.70 10.22
CA LEU A 1120 -11.02 5.40 11.29
C LEU A 1120 -11.55 5.97 12.58
N GLY A 1121 -11.62 5.10 13.58
CA GLY A 1121 -11.88 5.32 14.99
C GLY A 1121 -11.03 6.42 15.64
N SER A 1122 -11.51 7.04 16.71
CA SER A 1122 -10.78 8.03 17.51
C SER A 1122 -9.69 7.36 18.35
N ALA A 1123 -9.68 6.02 18.40
CA ALA A 1123 -8.55 5.19 18.84
C ALA A 1123 -7.82 4.47 17.68
N GLY A 1124 -8.08 4.84 16.41
CA GLY A 1124 -7.30 4.37 15.25
C GLY A 1124 -7.77 3.07 14.58
N TRP A 1125 -8.96 2.55 14.90
CA TRP A 1125 -9.48 1.32 14.28
C TRP A 1125 -10.29 1.60 13.00
N PRO A 1126 -10.05 0.89 11.88
CA PRO A 1126 -10.85 1.07 10.67
C PRO A 1126 -12.28 0.55 10.87
N ARG A 1127 -13.30 1.24 10.36
CA ARG A 1127 -14.67 0.71 10.29
C ARG A 1127 -14.64 -0.54 9.43
N GLN A 1128 -14.83 -1.71 10.03
CA GLN A 1128 -15.12 -2.90 9.25
C GLN A 1128 -16.55 -2.81 8.72
N VAL A 1129 -16.68 -2.42 7.46
CA VAL A 1129 -17.91 -2.56 6.67
C VAL A 1129 -17.72 -3.72 5.71
N ASN A 1130 -17.40 -4.92 6.22
CA ASN A 1130 -17.51 -6.14 5.43
C ASN A 1130 -18.72 -6.94 5.94
N ASP A 1131 -19.65 -7.20 5.02
CA ASP A 1131 -21.01 -7.66 5.28
C ASP A 1131 -21.15 -9.13 5.73
N THR A 1132 -20.05 -9.87 5.91
CA THR A 1132 -20.05 -11.35 5.86
C THR A 1132 -19.54 -12.09 7.11
N GLY A 1133 -19.48 -11.47 8.30
CA GLY A 1133 -19.12 -12.16 9.55
C GLY A 1133 -19.95 -11.71 10.77
N PRO A 1134 -19.87 -12.40 11.94
CA PRO A 1134 -20.60 -11.99 13.13
C PRO A 1134 -20.13 -10.60 13.57
N ARG A 1135 -21.04 -9.61 13.45
CA ARG A 1135 -20.74 -8.15 13.49
C ARG A 1135 -20.53 -7.57 14.89
N TYR A 1136 -20.50 -8.43 15.91
CA TYR A 1136 -20.45 -8.05 17.31
C TYR A 1136 -19.42 -8.94 18.01
N SER A 1137 -18.40 -8.34 18.61
CA SER A 1137 -17.35 -9.04 19.36
C SER A 1137 -17.54 -8.80 20.85
N LEU A 1138 -17.55 -9.88 21.67
CA LEU A 1138 -17.62 -9.78 23.13
C LEU A 1138 -16.31 -9.19 23.65
N HIS A 1139 -16.37 -8.05 24.32
CA HIS A 1139 -15.19 -7.40 24.90
C HIS A 1139 -15.03 -7.81 26.37
N GLU A 1140 -13.97 -8.56 26.70
CA GLU A 1140 -13.65 -8.89 28.09
C GLU A 1140 -13.20 -7.65 28.87
N PHE A 1141 -13.80 -7.45 30.04
CA PHE A 1141 -13.53 -6.32 30.92
C PHE A 1141 -12.13 -6.45 31.54
N GLY A 1142 -11.22 -5.56 31.17
CA GLY A 1142 -9.96 -5.37 31.93
C GLY A 1142 -8.62 -5.48 31.19
N ILE A 1143 -8.54 -5.63 29.87
CA ILE A 1143 -7.24 -5.61 29.16
C ILE A 1143 -6.89 -4.18 28.69
N LEU A 1144 -5.89 -3.57 29.33
CA LEU A 1144 -5.33 -2.25 29.00
C LEU A 1144 -4.24 -2.36 27.91
N HIS A 1145 -4.41 -1.67 26.77
CA HIS A 1145 -3.37 -1.52 25.74
C HIS A 1145 -2.59 -0.18 25.88
N PRO A 1146 -1.26 -0.16 25.69
CA PRO A 1146 -0.40 0.96 26.14
C PRO A 1146 -0.45 2.26 25.32
N ASN A 1147 -1.06 2.27 24.13
CA ASN A 1147 -1.13 3.45 23.25
C ASN A 1147 -2.53 4.07 23.17
N HIS A 1148 -3.43 3.72 24.09
CA HIS A 1148 -4.72 4.40 24.19
C HIS A 1148 -4.53 5.80 24.78
N ALA A 1149 -4.61 6.83 23.93
CA ALA A 1149 -4.52 8.24 24.34
C ALA A 1149 -5.75 8.75 25.14
N PHE A 1150 -6.74 7.89 25.37
CA PHE A 1150 -7.83 8.09 26.33
C PHE A 1150 -7.70 7.09 27.49
N THR A 1151 -6.85 7.38 28.46
CA THR A 1151 -7.03 6.80 29.80
C THR A 1151 -8.14 7.56 30.53
N TYR A 1152 -9.39 7.29 30.17
CA TYR A 1152 -10.55 7.39 31.06
C TYR A 1152 -11.36 6.12 30.76
N TRP A 1153 -11.29 5.14 31.66
CA TRP A 1153 -12.44 4.78 32.51
C TRP A 1153 -13.51 4.13 31.61
N PRO A 1154 -13.70 2.78 31.64
CA PRO A 1154 -14.26 2.02 30.52
C PRO A 1154 -15.56 2.67 30.06
N GLY A 1155 -15.55 3.19 28.82
CA GLY A 1155 -16.60 4.02 28.25
C GLY A 1155 -17.89 3.24 27.99
N PHE A 1156 -18.53 2.80 29.07
CA PHE A 1156 -19.92 2.43 29.04
C PHE A 1156 -20.74 3.73 29.15
N THR A 1157 -21.92 3.72 28.51
CA THR A 1157 -23.13 4.47 28.89
C THR A 1157 -23.46 5.88 28.39
N LEU A 1158 -22.62 6.60 27.64
CA LEU A 1158 -23.07 7.91 27.10
C LEU A 1158 -22.96 8.07 25.58
N ASN A 1159 -22.27 7.14 24.92
CA ASN A 1159 -22.37 7.01 23.47
C ASN A 1159 -23.76 6.49 23.07
N PRO A 1160 -24.32 6.96 21.94
CA PRO A 1160 -25.56 6.46 21.38
C PRO A 1160 -25.64 4.92 21.31
N ALA A 1161 -26.55 4.34 22.08
CA ALA A 1161 -26.70 2.89 22.17
C ALA A 1161 -28.13 2.49 22.57
N LEU A 1162 -28.49 1.27 22.19
CA LEU A 1162 -29.76 0.66 22.54
C LEU A 1162 -29.59 -0.25 23.77
N TRP A 1163 -30.32 0.03 24.84
CA TRP A 1163 -30.20 -0.67 26.13
C TRP A 1163 -31.41 -1.56 26.37
N ASP A 1164 -31.22 -2.79 26.88
CA ASP A 1164 -32.31 -3.60 27.43
C ASP A 1164 -32.44 -3.35 28.94
N LEU A 1165 -33.38 -2.48 29.32
CA LEU A 1165 -33.55 -2.05 30.70
C LEU A 1165 -34.16 -3.13 31.61
N TYR A 1166 -34.63 -4.27 31.08
CA TYR A 1166 -35.22 -5.34 31.90
C TYR A 1166 -34.19 -6.00 32.84
N ALA A 1167 -32.93 -6.12 32.40
CA ALA A 1167 -31.82 -6.64 33.22
C ALA A 1167 -31.50 -5.70 34.41
N LEU A 1168 -31.54 -4.37 34.17
CA LEU A 1168 -31.36 -3.36 35.21
C LEU A 1168 -32.45 -3.39 36.29
N VAL A 1169 -33.70 -3.71 35.93
CA VAL A 1169 -34.83 -3.70 36.87
C VAL A 1169 -34.72 -4.80 37.94
N GLN A 1170 -34.05 -5.93 37.66
CA GLN A 1170 -33.85 -6.98 38.66
C GLN A 1170 -32.79 -6.59 39.71
N ASP A 1171 -31.65 -6.02 39.29
CA ASP A 1171 -30.54 -5.68 40.20
C ASP A 1171 -30.67 -4.30 40.86
N PHE A 1172 -31.43 -3.36 40.28
CA PHE A 1172 -31.70 -2.04 40.87
C PHE A 1172 -33.04 -1.93 41.59
N SER A 1173 -33.84 -3.02 41.64
CA SER A 1173 -35.10 -3.05 42.38
C SER A 1173 -34.94 -2.80 43.89
N ASP A 1174 -33.75 -3.04 44.44
CA ASP A 1174 -33.40 -2.75 45.84
C ASP A 1174 -33.08 -1.26 46.09
N VAL A 1175 -32.87 -0.46 45.04
CA VAL A 1175 -32.43 0.94 45.13
C VAL A 1175 -33.65 1.88 45.09
N GLY A 1176 -34.56 1.69 46.03
CA GLY A 1176 -35.76 2.52 46.17
C GLY A 1176 -35.43 4.02 46.21
N PHE A 1177 -36.08 4.82 45.34
CA PHE A 1177 -36.06 6.30 45.25
C PHE A 1177 -34.71 7.04 45.25
N LEU A 1178 -33.59 6.33 45.39
CA LEU A 1178 -32.25 6.90 45.38
C LEU A 1178 -31.81 7.18 43.94
N PRO A 1179 -31.04 8.26 43.71
CA PRO A 1179 -30.53 8.57 42.39
C PRO A 1179 -29.62 7.45 41.88
N ILE A 1180 -29.86 7.00 40.64
CA ILE A 1180 -29.08 5.95 39.95
C ILE A 1180 -27.66 6.45 39.72
N PHE A 1181 -27.53 7.73 39.38
CA PHE A 1181 -26.27 8.46 39.24
C PHE A 1181 -26.04 9.35 40.46
N ASP A 1182 -24.90 9.21 41.14
CA ASP A 1182 -24.50 10.17 42.18
C ASP A 1182 -24.23 11.53 41.52
N THR A 1183 -25.02 12.54 41.89
CA THR A 1183 -24.93 13.87 41.27
C THR A 1183 -23.74 14.67 41.77
N GLU A 1184 -23.05 14.21 42.82
CA GLU A 1184 -21.87 14.86 43.40
C GLU A 1184 -20.55 14.18 42.99
N ASP A 1185 -20.59 13.02 42.33
CA ASP A 1185 -19.39 12.31 41.86
C ASP A 1185 -18.82 12.95 40.59
N ARG A 1186 -17.61 13.53 40.71
CA ARG A 1186 -16.88 14.15 39.60
C ARG A 1186 -16.41 13.16 38.53
N ARG A 1187 -16.55 11.85 38.76
CA ARG A 1187 -16.29 10.78 37.79
C ARG A 1187 -17.49 9.83 37.64
N PHE A 1188 -18.70 10.35 37.79
CA PHE A 1188 -19.95 9.56 37.78
C PHE A 1188 -20.10 8.68 36.53
N GLU A 1189 -19.60 9.11 35.36
CA GLU A 1189 -19.67 8.36 34.10
C GLU A 1189 -19.03 6.97 34.22
N GLN A 1190 -17.88 6.87 34.91
CA GLN A 1190 -17.29 5.55 35.16
C GLN A 1190 -17.93 4.84 36.33
N ALA A 1191 -18.26 5.54 37.40
CA ALA A 1191 -18.89 4.91 38.55
C ALA A 1191 -20.18 4.19 38.10
N PHE A 1192 -20.94 4.81 37.19
CA PHE A 1192 -22.07 4.18 36.53
C PHE A 1192 -21.67 3.06 35.57
N SER A 1193 -20.66 3.27 34.72
CA SER A 1193 -20.13 2.24 33.81
C SER A 1193 -19.77 0.92 34.51
N LEU A 1194 -19.08 1.02 35.65
CA LEU A 1194 -18.71 -0.14 36.47
C LEU A 1194 -19.95 -0.79 37.09
N LYS A 1195 -20.88 0.01 37.64
CA LYS A 1195 -22.09 -0.49 38.29
C LYS A 1195 -23.06 -1.18 37.33
N VAL A 1196 -23.13 -0.69 36.09
CA VAL A 1196 -23.92 -1.24 34.99
C VAL A 1196 -23.33 -2.54 34.46
N TYR A 1197 -22.00 -2.60 34.37
CA TYR A 1197 -21.26 -3.83 34.06
C TYR A 1197 -21.50 -4.90 35.13
N ASP A 1198 -21.37 -4.54 36.42
CA ASP A 1198 -21.60 -5.44 37.54
C ASP A 1198 -23.05 -5.95 37.61
N ALA A 1199 -24.02 -5.12 37.18
CA ALA A 1199 -25.44 -5.47 37.11
C ALA A 1199 -25.84 -6.20 35.81
N GLY A 1200 -24.87 -6.58 34.97
CA GLY A 1200 -25.11 -7.38 33.77
C GLY A 1200 -25.99 -6.73 32.71
N LEU A 1201 -26.06 -5.40 32.63
CA LEU A 1201 -26.85 -4.71 31.60
C LEU A 1201 -26.36 -5.10 30.20
N MET A 1202 -27.27 -5.58 29.37
CA MET A 1202 -27.03 -5.81 27.95
C MET A 1202 -27.19 -4.51 27.17
N VAL A 1203 -26.10 -4.07 26.53
CA VAL A 1203 -26.05 -2.86 25.69
C VAL A 1203 -25.61 -3.25 24.28
N ALA A 1204 -26.42 -2.89 23.28
CA ALA A 1204 -26.04 -3.00 21.88
C ALA A 1204 -25.64 -1.63 21.33
N TYR A 1205 -24.35 -1.47 21.06
CA TYR A 1205 -23.81 -0.29 20.37
C TYR A 1205 -24.09 -0.37 18.87
N LEU A 1206 -24.35 0.78 18.26
CA LEU A 1206 -24.79 0.92 16.86
C LEU A 1206 -23.61 0.73 15.88
N PRO A 1207 -23.41 -0.45 15.26
CA PRO A 1207 -22.14 -0.78 14.58
C PRO A 1207 -22.00 -0.14 13.19
N ARG A 1208 -23.10 0.39 12.64
CA ARG A 1208 -23.18 0.97 11.28
C ARG A 1208 -23.69 2.40 11.27
N VAL A 1209 -23.81 3.00 12.45
CA VAL A 1209 -24.34 4.35 12.58
C VAL A 1209 -23.19 5.30 12.88
N SER A 1210 -22.97 6.21 11.95
CA SER A 1210 -22.06 7.33 12.15
C SER A 1210 -22.85 8.46 12.81
N LEU A 1211 -22.59 8.74 14.08
CA LEU A 1211 -23.14 9.90 14.76
C LEU A 1211 -21.98 10.83 15.06
N ALA A 1212 -21.99 12.02 14.48
CA ALA A 1212 -21.04 13.07 14.82
C ALA A 1212 -21.62 13.91 15.96
N HIS A 1213 -20.90 14.02 17.07
CA HIS A 1213 -21.25 14.94 18.15
C HIS A 1213 -20.96 16.36 17.66
N ILE A 1214 -21.98 17.18 17.53
CA ILE A 1214 -21.87 18.54 16.96
C ILE A 1214 -21.77 19.62 18.05
N GLY A 1215 -21.65 19.20 19.32
CA GLY A 1215 -21.57 20.09 20.47
C GLY A 1215 -20.14 20.44 20.92
N VAL A 1216 -19.15 20.42 20.01
CA VAL A 1216 -17.71 20.31 20.32
C VAL A 1216 -16.93 21.61 20.50
N ASP A 1217 -17.49 22.76 20.11
CA ASP A 1217 -16.76 24.04 20.11
C ASP A 1217 -16.50 24.64 21.50
N GLU A 1218 -17.30 24.30 22.51
CA GLU A 1218 -17.07 24.65 23.90
C GLU A 1218 -17.46 23.49 24.83
N SER A 1219 -16.55 23.06 25.71
CA SER A 1219 -16.86 21.95 26.63
C SER A 1219 -17.96 22.35 27.62
N ALA A 1220 -18.85 21.41 27.97
CA ALA A 1220 -19.92 21.64 28.95
C ALA A 1220 -19.39 22.13 30.32
N TYR A 1221 -18.13 21.81 30.68
CA TYR A 1221 -17.45 22.33 31.87
C TYR A 1221 -17.11 23.82 31.74
N GLY A 1222 -16.62 24.26 30.57
CA GLY A 1222 -16.35 25.68 30.28
C GLY A 1222 -17.62 26.51 30.17
N LEU A 1223 -18.65 25.99 29.49
CA LEU A 1223 -19.98 26.62 29.38
C LEU A 1223 -20.73 26.74 30.71
N ASN A 1224 -20.39 25.89 31.69
CA ASN A 1224 -20.97 25.88 33.03
C ASN A 1224 -20.00 26.35 34.13
N ASN A 1225 -18.83 26.90 33.79
CA ASN A 1225 -17.82 27.42 34.73
C ASN A 1225 -17.29 26.41 35.77
N PHE A 1226 -17.15 25.14 35.41
CA PHE A 1226 -16.54 24.11 36.25
C PHE A 1226 -15.08 23.81 35.82
N THR A 1227 -14.18 23.61 36.80
CA THR A 1227 -12.75 23.31 36.60
C THR A 1227 -12.51 21.80 36.49
N ARG A 1228 -11.64 21.34 35.56
CA ARG A 1228 -11.39 19.90 35.35
C ARG A 1228 -10.31 19.37 36.30
N PRO A 1229 -10.38 18.12 36.78
CA PRO A 1229 -9.45 17.56 37.76
C PRO A 1229 -7.97 17.52 37.34
N TRP A 1230 -7.67 17.54 36.04
CA TRP A 1230 -6.30 17.53 35.49
C TRP A 1230 -5.77 18.93 35.16
N ASP A 1231 -6.56 19.99 35.36
CA ASP A 1231 -6.12 21.37 35.16
C ASP A 1231 -5.13 21.84 36.27
N GLU A 1232 -5.03 21.10 37.38
CA GLU A 1232 -4.18 21.39 38.56
C GLU A 1232 -2.76 20.76 38.53
N LEU A 1233 -2.37 20.01 37.48
CA LEU A 1233 -1.03 19.41 37.41
C LEU A 1233 0.10 20.46 37.18
N PRO A 1234 1.33 20.25 37.73
CA PRO A 1234 2.41 21.24 37.68
C PRO A 1234 2.84 21.62 36.26
N SER A 1235 3.25 22.88 36.11
CA SER A 1235 3.42 23.63 34.86
C SER A 1235 4.40 23.07 33.81
N SER A 1236 5.13 21.98 34.08
CA SER A 1236 6.02 21.35 33.08
C SER A 1236 5.29 20.43 32.10
N ASN A 1237 4.04 20.04 32.38
CA ASN A 1237 3.22 19.17 31.51
C ASN A 1237 2.03 19.88 30.83
N LYS A 1238 1.87 21.21 30.99
CA LYS A 1238 0.72 21.96 30.46
C LYS A 1238 0.73 22.20 28.94
N ASN A 1239 1.84 21.95 28.23
CA ASN A 1239 1.97 22.36 26.83
C ASN A 1239 1.47 21.36 25.76
N ASN A 1240 1.05 20.14 26.12
CA ASN A 1240 0.68 19.13 25.11
C ASN A 1240 -0.79 18.72 25.06
N TYR A 1241 -1.62 19.06 26.05
CA TYR A 1241 -3.05 18.72 26.02
C TYR A 1241 -3.96 19.87 25.54
N ASP A 1242 -3.56 21.14 25.68
CA ASP A 1242 -4.45 22.28 25.46
C ASP A 1242 -4.39 22.90 24.05
N LYS A 1243 -3.53 22.38 23.16
CA LYS A 1243 -3.36 22.92 21.79
C LYS A 1243 -4.18 22.23 20.71
N ARG A 1244 -4.93 21.17 21.02
CA ARG A 1244 -5.70 20.41 20.00
C ARG A 1244 -7.18 20.78 19.90
N HIS A 1245 -7.73 21.63 20.76
CA HIS A 1245 -9.17 21.95 20.78
C HIS A 1245 -9.49 23.43 21.00
N ARG A 1246 -8.83 24.34 20.26
CA ARG A 1246 -9.48 25.61 19.93
C ARG A 1246 -9.83 25.59 18.44
N PRO A 1247 -11.09 25.86 18.06
CA PRO A 1247 -11.43 26.13 16.67
C PRO A 1247 -10.64 27.38 16.26
N ARG A 1248 -9.91 27.32 15.15
CA ARG A 1248 -9.70 28.54 14.39
C ARG A 1248 -10.98 28.73 13.61
N ASP A 1249 -11.78 29.66 14.10
CA ASP A 1249 -12.72 30.42 13.29
C ASP A 1249 -11.99 30.86 12.00
N GLU A 1250 -12.38 30.26 10.88
CA GLU A 1250 -12.87 30.95 9.70
C GLU A 1250 -13.32 29.90 8.67
N LEU A 1251 -14.60 29.57 8.81
CA LEU A 1251 -15.54 29.18 7.78
C LEU A 1251 -16.49 30.37 7.58
#